data_AF-A0A7K0E294-F1
#
_entry.id   AF-A0A7K0E294-F1
#
_cell.length_a   1.000
_cell.length_b   1.000
_cell.length_c   1.000
_cell.angle_alpha   90.00
_cell.angle_beta   90.00
_cell.angle_gamma   90.00
#
_symmetry.space_group_name_H-M   'P 1'
#
loop_
_entity.id
_entity.type
_entity.pdbx_description
1 polymer ?
#
loop_
_entity_poly.entity_id
_entity_poly.type
_entity_poly.pdbx_seq_one_letter_code
_entity_poly.pdbx_strand_id
1 'polypeptide(L)'
;MIRPPDMAAKEAVLRFIIPLVGTIPSAPGERMRYEDAFGVTSAQSRSRIARTMLALAAVAGGAAIAASCFRSANPADLPRYAYRDRGDPAGPVPAWIEAVRQHLPAALAADIGLVLGCGLVLGGCAWIFRLWAISRFGRTTSVYVLVAVGIVVVAGLAEDGLLYWTLRWKPNPAPLVIATAAMATIKWATVLLVTIGGVPAVAGIGLRALWAGYVRIRHRTSNWWDRVWVEMQLPPGSPSEQGGSGLDETSWRRAYNVPGAQELIDARKPEPVQGICLSGGGVRSACVAMGAMQEFSKAPALAGPRDARLIDTADYVISVSGGGYSAGARLLAVQPLGGGTDSPLLSQRFEQGSPEFDYFRRHSSYIADSPAELIRALWEVLKNLLASMIILFTPPVVLGAVAGYLLALPYFSFAVLVPVPSAVRIDPAHPERYLAALFSHPASWGAVVVFAVGAGLLTLWAILVECNSASPRSEQMRIRALRRGRASALFALLVLLVIAGLPGLMRFCSTVSVPVGATVATLTGVVGLNYVAAIAAIAWKRRNTLPLSEVTELSWWKRVLPPSVLRLTLVLVTLAILLAVWLIMLGSFAAGVFGRVTADGHRVDIDRVPYWQLWLVVLLLTVMSFGLVDVTSLSLHPFYRLRLAHTFAVRRVPSSRRPGEWRAEGYRSDEWTRLDEVGSVPAGGPRFVFAAAATLSGDAKPAPGLNAVSYALSADYIGGPELGWLRTRELIDVAPPRIKRDLTVEAAMAVSGAAFASAMGRQNRGFQKLLAVSGARLGTWLPNPNFVAKLVCAGPGDCADPADNQAPLPKLLPKIRGAGYFYRELFGLNYGDARLVQVTDGGHYENLGLVEALRRRCGLIICVDGGGDAPPLLSGLSDAMRLAEYELGVTITFDSEGDYPVDNIAPGSGTPFEQGHPLARLNRRLTAGTVAAGRITYPAAAGLDNREGLLIFTKAVVWEGCPEWLLTYAAANDSFPHDPTTDQWFTEDHFAAYTELGRIMGREAVRCAEAFGLIRDR
;
A
#
# COMPACT_ATOMS: atom_id res chain seq x y z
N MET A 1 -2.12 0.90 80.37
CA MET A 1 -2.84 -0.38 80.53
C MET A 1 -3.72 -0.57 79.30
N ILE A 2 -3.90 -1.83 78.86
CA ILE A 2 -4.43 -2.29 77.56
C ILE A 2 -3.35 -2.33 76.45
N ARG A 3 -3.02 -3.56 76.03
CA ARG A 3 -2.08 -3.95 74.95
C ARG A 3 -2.75 -3.82 73.57
N PRO A 4 -1.98 -3.61 72.48
CA PRO A 4 -2.43 -3.90 71.11
C PRO A 4 -1.77 -5.18 70.54
N PRO A 5 -2.49 -5.97 69.72
CA PRO A 5 -1.93 -6.73 68.61
C PRO A 5 -2.47 -6.14 67.28
N ASP A 6 -1.90 -6.29 66.09
CA ASP A 6 -0.90 -7.23 65.61
C ASP A 6 -0.20 -6.61 64.37
N MET A 7 1.12 -6.80 64.28
CA MET A 7 2.03 -6.24 63.28
C MET A 7 2.26 -7.24 62.12
N ALA A 8 1.20 -7.88 61.62
CA ALA A 8 1.28 -8.85 60.52
C ALA A 8 0.76 -8.35 59.16
N ALA A 9 0.12 -7.17 59.11
CA ALA A 9 -0.49 -6.64 57.88
C ALA A 9 0.41 -5.69 57.05
N LYS A 10 1.60 -5.33 57.52
CA LYS A 10 2.49 -4.36 56.85
C LYS A 10 3.60 -4.96 55.99
N GLU A 11 3.93 -6.25 56.12
CA GLU A 11 4.97 -6.90 55.30
C GLU A 11 4.47 -7.45 53.95
N ALA A 12 3.16 -7.63 53.77
CA ALA A 12 2.60 -8.12 52.51
C ALA A 12 2.51 -7.04 51.41
N VAL A 13 2.48 -5.75 51.79
CA VAL A 13 2.31 -4.63 50.84
C VAL A 13 3.66 -4.11 50.31
N LEU A 14 4.76 -4.25 51.08
CA LEU A 14 6.08 -3.79 50.63
C LEU A 14 6.78 -4.74 49.64
N ARG A 15 6.39 -6.03 49.58
CA ARG A 15 6.91 -6.98 48.57
C ARG A 15 6.19 -6.90 47.21
N PHE A 16 5.19 -6.03 47.06
CA PHE A 16 4.41 -5.89 45.81
C PHE A 16 4.79 -4.65 44.96
N ILE A 17 5.70 -3.78 45.44
CA ILE A 17 6.00 -2.49 44.80
C ILE A 17 7.44 -2.38 44.22
N ILE A 18 8.32 -3.37 44.44
CA ILE A 18 9.69 -3.33 43.93
C ILE A 18 9.86 -4.45 42.89
N PRO A 19 9.43 -4.20 41.63
CA PRO A 19 10.43 -3.86 40.61
C PRO A 19 9.86 -2.86 39.58
N LEU A 20 10.02 -1.57 39.85
CA LEU A 20 9.71 -0.50 38.88
C LEU A 20 10.80 0.56 38.75
N VAL A 21 12.00 0.30 39.29
CA VAL A 21 13.18 1.14 39.10
C VAL A 21 14.26 0.26 38.49
N GLY A 22 14.63 0.56 37.24
CA GLY A 22 15.68 -0.15 36.52
C GLY A 22 17.01 -0.02 37.26
N THR A 23 17.61 -1.17 37.59
CA THR A 23 19.00 -1.25 38.01
C THR A 23 19.89 -1.10 36.79
N ILE A 24 20.80 -0.13 36.86
CA ILE A 24 21.89 0.12 35.93
C ILE A 24 22.74 -1.17 35.81
N PRO A 25 23.04 -1.69 34.60
CA PRO A 25 23.96 -2.82 34.49
C PRO A 25 25.39 -2.35 34.77
N SER A 26 25.97 -2.89 35.84
CA SER A 26 27.39 -2.81 36.14
C SER A 26 28.16 -3.88 35.35
N ALA A 27 29.17 -3.42 34.60
CA ALA A 27 30.34 -4.13 34.05
C ALA A 27 30.14 -5.29 33.03
N PRO A 28 30.96 -5.35 31.96
CA PRO A 28 30.87 -6.37 30.93
C PRO A 28 31.76 -7.58 31.26
N GLY A 29 31.22 -8.79 31.11
CA GLY A 29 32.06 -9.99 31.05
C GLY A 29 31.47 -11.18 31.80
N GLU A 30 30.39 -11.76 31.28
CA GLU A 30 30.14 -13.18 31.47
C GLU A 30 29.15 -13.68 30.40
N ARG A 31 29.61 -14.66 29.59
CA ARG A 31 28.80 -15.32 28.56
C ARG A 31 27.69 -16.11 29.25
N MET A 32 26.46 -15.62 29.18
CA MET A 32 25.29 -16.31 29.71
C MET A 32 24.93 -17.52 28.84
N ARG A 33 24.70 -18.68 29.47
CA ARG A 33 24.38 -19.96 28.83
C ARG A 33 23.08 -19.89 28.00
N TYR A 34 23.10 -20.62 26.88
CA TYR A 34 22.10 -20.64 25.80
C TYR A 34 20.68 -21.14 26.18
N GLU A 35 20.40 -21.50 27.44
CA GLU A 35 19.12 -22.10 27.85
C GLU A 35 18.12 -21.08 28.48
N ASP A 36 18.58 -19.92 28.96
CA ASP A 36 17.70 -18.95 29.65
C ASP A 36 16.99 -17.94 28.71
N ALA A 37 17.39 -17.87 27.43
CA ALA A 37 16.78 -16.96 26.45
C ALA A 37 15.32 -17.32 26.09
N PHE A 38 14.89 -18.57 26.32
CA PHE A 38 13.51 -19.01 26.08
C PHE A 38 12.53 -18.56 27.18
N GLY A 39 13.02 -18.18 28.37
CA GLY A 39 12.18 -17.78 29.49
C GLY A 39 11.59 -16.37 29.34
N VAL A 40 12.35 -15.43 28.80
CA VAL A 40 12.05 -13.98 28.82
C VAL A 40 10.90 -13.60 27.89
N THR A 41 10.82 -14.20 26.69
CA THR A 41 9.72 -13.96 25.75
C THR A 41 8.39 -14.59 26.21
N SER A 42 8.46 -15.69 26.98
CA SER A 42 7.29 -16.36 27.54
C SER A 42 6.64 -15.55 28.67
N ALA A 43 7.45 -14.95 29.56
CA ALA A 43 6.97 -14.13 30.67
C ALA A 43 6.27 -12.85 30.20
N GLN A 44 6.83 -12.18 29.18
CA GLN A 44 6.24 -10.94 28.66
C GLN A 44 4.96 -11.17 27.84
N SER A 45 4.91 -12.23 27.02
CA SER A 45 3.68 -12.64 26.33
C SER A 45 2.59 -13.04 27.34
N ARG A 46 2.94 -13.76 28.41
CA ARG A 46 2.02 -14.05 29.53
C ARG A 46 1.55 -12.77 30.20
N SER A 47 2.42 -11.78 30.41
CA SER A 47 2.04 -10.48 30.99
C SER A 47 1.05 -9.68 30.13
N ARG A 48 1.16 -9.74 28.79
CA ARG A 48 0.20 -9.07 27.88
C ARG A 48 -1.13 -9.78 27.82
N ILE A 49 -1.14 -11.11 27.84
CA ILE A 49 -2.37 -11.91 27.93
C ILE A 49 -3.06 -11.60 29.26
N ALA A 50 -2.33 -11.57 30.38
CA ALA A 50 -2.85 -11.19 31.68
C ALA A 50 -3.45 -9.77 31.67
N ARG A 51 -2.74 -8.78 31.09
CA ARG A 51 -3.26 -7.41 30.90
C ARG A 51 -4.49 -7.36 29.99
N THR A 52 -4.55 -8.20 28.96
CA THR A 52 -5.73 -8.30 28.07
C THR A 52 -6.92 -8.90 28.80
N MET A 53 -6.70 -9.94 29.61
CA MET A 53 -7.74 -10.53 30.47
C MET A 53 -8.23 -9.55 31.52
N LEU A 54 -7.33 -8.77 32.13
CA LEU A 54 -7.70 -7.68 33.04
C LEU A 54 -8.54 -6.61 32.33
N ALA A 55 -8.17 -6.23 31.10
CA ALA A 55 -8.94 -5.28 30.31
C ALA A 55 -10.31 -5.86 29.90
N LEU A 56 -10.41 -7.15 29.56
CA LEU A 56 -11.68 -7.83 29.30
C LEU A 56 -12.55 -7.93 30.56
N ALA A 57 -11.96 -8.18 31.71
CA ALA A 57 -12.66 -8.14 33.00
C ALA A 57 -13.17 -6.73 33.32
N ALA A 58 -12.38 -5.69 33.02
CA ALA A 58 -12.82 -4.30 33.12
C ALA A 58 -13.98 -3.99 32.15
N VAL A 59 -13.96 -4.52 30.93
CA VAL A 59 -15.08 -4.40 29.98
C VAL A 59 -16.33 -5.11 30.51
N ALA A 60 -16.22 -6.36 30.95
CA ALA A 60 -17.35 -7.13 31.46
C ALA A 60 -17.93 -6.53 32.76
N GLY A 61 -17.06 -6.17 33.70
CA GLY A 61 -17.45 -5.50 34.94
C GLY A 61 -18.04 -4.12 34.70
N GLY A 62 -17.43 -3.33 33.82
CA GLY A 62 -17.95 -2.03 33.40
C GLY A 62 -19.31 -2.13 32.72
N ALA A 63 -19.53 -3.14 31.88
CA ALA A 63 -20.82 -3.40 31.23
C ALA A 63 -21.90 -3.81 32.23
N ALA A 64 -21.56 -4.65 33.23
CA ALA A 64 -22.48 -5.03 34.29
C ALA A 64 -22.86 -3.84 35.18
N ILE A 65 -21.88 -3.01 35.56
CA ILE A 65 -22.11 -1.76 36.31
C ILE A 65 -23.01 -0.82 35.50
N ALA A 66 -22.65 -0.57 34.23
CA ALA A 66 -23.44 0.29 33.36
C ALA A 66 -24.89 -0.22 33.21
N ALA A 67 -25.10 -1.52 32.95
CA ALA A 67 -26.42 -2.10 32.82
C ALA A 67 -27.27 -2.01 34.11
N SER A 68 -26.63 -2.21 35.27
CA SER A 68 -27.30 -2.11 36.58
C SER A 68 -27.70 -0.66 36.93
N CYS A 69 -26.91 0.32 36.51
CA CYS A 69 -27.13 1.73 36.82
C CYS A 69 -27.98 2.45 35.76
N PHE A 70 -28.04 1.93 34.52
CA PHE A 70 -28.65 2.61 33.36
C PHE A 70 -30.09 3.08 33.59
N ARG A 71 -30.94 2.25 34.21
CA ARG A 71 -32.35 2.62 34.48
C ARG A 71 -32.48 3.67 35.59
N SER A 72 -31.59 3.64 36.58
CA SER A 72 -31.65 4.50 37.76
C SER A 72 -30.94 5.85 37.54
N ALA A 73 -29.97 5.90 36.63
CA ALA A 73 -29.21 7.10 36.28
C ALA A 73 -30.02 8.14 35.50
N ASN A 74 -31.18 7.77 34.96
CA ASN A 74 -31.92 8.63 34.04
C ASN A 74 -33.41 8.75 34.42
N PRO A 75 -33.75 9.51 35.48
CA PRO A 75 -35.13 9.87 35.76
C PRO A 75 -35.69 10.73 34.61
N ALA A 76 -37.00 10.62 34.40
CA ALA A 76 -37.71 11.43 33.41
C ALA A 76 -37.40 12.93 33.62
N ASP A 77 -37.25 13.69 32.53
CA ASP A 77 -36.96 15.14 32.54
C ASP A 77 -35.57 15.58 33.07
N LEU A 78 -34.64 14.69 33.41
CA LEU A 78 -33.26 15.08 33.79
C LEU A 78 -32.50 15.87 32.70
N PRO A 79 -32.50 15.43 31.43
CA PRO A 79 -31.91 16.23 30.34
C PRO A 79 -32.57 17.60 30.20
N ARG A 80 -33.88 17.68 30.46
CA ARG A 80 -34.65 18.94 30.44
C ARG A 80 -34.22 19.89 31.56
N TYR A 81 -33.82 19.36 32.71
CA TYR A 81 -33.24 20.14 33.80
C TYR A 81 -31.77 20.57 33.54
N ALA A 82 -31.01 19.78 32.78
CA ALA A 82 -29.62 20.06 32.43
C ALA A 82 -29.45 21.13 31.33
N TYR A 83 -30.36 21.14 30.34
CA TYR A 83 -30.26 21.99 29.13
C TYR A 83 -31.26 23.16 29.05
N ARG A 84 -32.20 23.30 30.00
CA ARG A 84 -33.20 24.38 30.04
C ARG A 84 -32.98 25.33 31.23
N ASP A 85 -33.68 26.47 31.21
CA ASP A 85 -33.88 27.34 32.35
C ASP A 85 -34.52 26.61 33.53
N ARG A 86 -33.93 26.75 34.72
CA ARG A 86 -34.22 25.95 35.94
C ARG A 86 -35.34 26.54 36.79
N GLY A 87 -36.22 27.30 36.14
CA GLY A 87 -37.27 28.13 36.73
C GLY A 87 -36.74 29.48 37.21
N ASP A 88 -37.61 30.49 37.16
CA ASP A 88 -37.35 31.82 37.72
C ASP A 88 -37.11 31.70 39.24
N PRO A 89 -35.97 32.18 39.79
CA PRO A 89 -35.73 32.17 41.23
C PRO A 89 -36.78 32.92 42.05
N ALA A 90 -37.60 33.78 41.42
CA ALA A 90 -38.69 34.53 42.06
C ALA A 90 -40.10 33.94 41.83
N GLY A 91 -40.25 32.88 41.03
CA GLY A 91 -41.55 32.29 40.66
C GLY A 91 -41.84 30.93 41.32
N PRO A 92 -43.10 30.42 41.25
CA PRO A 92 -43.45 29.09 41.74
C PRO A 92 -42.73 28.00 40.92
N VAL A 93 -42.08 27.07 41.63
CA VAL A 93 -41.32 25.96 41.02
C VAL A 93 -42.29 25.01 40.29
N PRO A 94 -42.14 24.78 38.97
CA PRO A 94 -42.95 23.83 38.23
C PRO A 94 -42.84 22.40 38.79
N ALA A 95 -43.95 21.66 38.80
CA ALA A 95 -44.02 20.31 39.39
C ALA A 95 -43.00 19.30 38.82
N TRP A 96 -42.63 19.43 37.53
CA TRP A 96 -41.61 18.58 36.91
C TRP A 96 -40.19 18.88 37.42
N ILE A 97 -39.89 20.13 37.80
CA ILE A 97 -38.60 20.51 38.39
C ILE A 97 -38.48 19.92 39.78
N GLU A 98 -39.56 19.95 40.55
CA GLU A 98 -39.60 19.37 41.89
C GLU A 98 -39.44 17.85 41.85
N ALA A 99 -40.11 17.19 40.90
CA ALA A 99 -39.95 15.75 40.65
C ALA A 99 -38.49 15.39 40.30
N VAL A 100 -37.83 16.17 39.43
CA VAL A 100 -36.41 15.99 39.11
C VAL A 100 -35.55 16.22 40.35
N ARG A 101 -35.73 17.32 41.08
CA ARG A 101 -34.94 17.63 42.31
C ARG A 101 -35.03 16.54 43.37
N GLN A 102 -36.19 15.91 43.53
CA GLN A 102 -36.39 14.80 44.47
C GLN A 102 -35.65 13.53 44.06
N HIS A 103 -35.59 13.22 42.77
CA HIS A 103 -34.96 12.00 42.23
C HIS A 103 -33.48 12.21 41.86
N LEU A 104 -33.03 13.47 41.74
CA LEU A 104 -31.71 13.84 41.27
C LEU A 104 -30.56 13.29 42.13
N PRO A 105 -30.61 13.27 43.47
CA PRO A 105 -29.53 12.70 44.28
C PRO A 105 -29.30 11.20 44.02
N ALA A 106 -30.39 10.44 43.87
CA ALA A 106 -30.32 9.01 43.54
C ALA A 106 -29.86 8.80 42.08
N ALA A 107 -30.30 9.67 41.18
CA ALA A 107 -29.90 9.65 39.79
C ALA A 107 -28.42 10.00 39.58
N LEU A 108 -27.89 11.01 40.27
CA LEU A 108 -26.47 11.38 40.24
C LEU A 108 -25.60 10.24 40.78
N ALA A 109 -26.02 9.57 41.87
CA ALA A 109 -25.29 8.42 42.40
C ALA A 109 -25.26 7.25 41.38
N ALA A 110 -26.36 7.03 40.67
CA ALA A 110 -26.43 6.04 39.61
C ALA A 110 -25.68 6.47 38.32
N ASP A 111 -25.67 7.77 37.96
CA ASP A 111 -24.94 8.27 36.78
C ASP A 111 -23.44 8.23 36.97
N ILE A 112 -22.92 8.49 38.18
CA ILE A 112 -21.52 8.24 38.52
C ILE A 112 -21.16 6.77 38.25
N GLY A 113 -22.02 5.84 38.66
CA GLY A 113 -21.87 4.41 38.34
C GLY A 113 -21.88 4.14 36.84
N LEU A 114 -22.80 4.76 36.10
CA LEU A 114 -22.93 4.63 34.65
C LEU A 114 -21.70 5.19 33.90
N VAL A 115 -21.24 6.40 34.24
CA VAL A 115 -20.07 7.07 33.65
C VAL A 115 -18.80 6.26 33.92
N LEU A 116 -18.60 5.77 35.14
CA LEU A 116 -17.48 4.91 35.48
C LEU A 116 -17.57 3.55 34.76
N GLY A 117 -18.76 2.95 34.67
CA GLY A 117 -19.01 1.71 33.94
C GLY A 117 -18.70 1.83 32.44
N CYS A 118 -19.24 2.87 31.79
CA CYS A 118 -18.95 3.19 30.38
C CYS A 118 -17.46 3.55 30.18
N GLY A 119 -16.85 4.28 31.11
CA GLY A 119 -15.42 4.58 31.11
C GLY A 119 -14.54 3.33 31.18
N LEU A 120 -14.93 2.34 32.00
CA LEU A 120 -14.25 1.04 32.09
C LEU A 120 -14.41 0.22 30.80
N VAL A 121 -15.60 0.24 30.18
CA VAL A 121 -15.85 -0.43 28.90
C VAL A 121 -15.02 0.19 27.79
N LEU A 122 -15.13 1.51 27.59
CA LEU A 122 -14.42 2.21 26.51
C LEU A 122 -12.91 2.23 26.77
N GLY A 123 -12.50 2.41 28.02
CA GLY A 123 -11.10 2.41 28.45
C GLY A 123 -10.46 1.03 28.34
N GLY A 124 -11.16 -0.03 28.74
CA GLY A 124 -10.72 -1.41 28.55
C GLY A 124 -10.59 -1.76 27.06
N CYS A 125 -11.57 -1.38 26.24
CA CYS A 125 -11.52 -1.50 24.79
C CYS A 125 -10.32 -0.75 24.18
N ALA A 126 -10.11 0.52 24.54
CA ALA A 126 -9.01 1.34 24.06
C ALA A 126 -7.64 0.82 24.55
N TRP A 127 -7.60 0.24 25.74
CA TRP A 127 -6.40 -0.40 26.28
C TRP A 127 -6.05 -1.68 25.54
N ILE A 128 -7.06 -2.52 25.21
CA ILE A 128 -6.88 -3.67 24.31
C ILE A 128 -6.35 -3.18 22.95
N PHE A 129 -6.94 -2.13 22.38
CA PHE A 129 -6.44 -1.56 21.12
C PHE A 129 -4.96 -1.15 21.22
N ARG A 130 -4.57 -0.46 22.30
CA ARG A 130 -3.17 -0.07 22.56
C ARG A 130 -2.25 -1.27 22.72
N LEU A 131 -2.64 -2.28 23.49
CA LEU A 131 -1.84 -3.48 23.77
C LEU A 131 -1.53 -4.28 22.50
N TRP A 132 -2.40 -4.19 21.49
CA TRP A 132 -2.31 -4.93 20.24
C TRP A 132 -2.00 -4.05 19.01
N ALA A 133 -1.75 -2.75 19.20
CA ALA A 133 -1.39 -1.83 18.13
C ALA A 133 0.06 -2.06 17.64
N ILE A 134 0.19 -2.42 16.36
CA ILE A 134 1.49 -2.79 15.75
C ILE A 134 2.19 -1.56 15.17
N SER A 135 1.47 -0.77 14.37
CA SER A 135 2.04 0.40 13.71
C SER A 135 2.20 1.58 14.67
N ARG A 136 3.18 2.46 14.39
CA ARG A 136 3.32 3.75 15.10
C ARG A 136 2.02 4.57 15.04
N PHE A 137 1.35 4.55 13.89
CA PHE A 137 0.03 5.18 13.73
C PHE A 137 -1.00 4.58 14.69
N GLY A 138 -1.19 3.25 14.71
CA GLY A 138 -2.15 2.60 15.60
C GLY A 138 -1.87 2.87 17.08
N ARG A 139 -0.59 2.84 17.49
CA ARG A 139 -0.17 3.19 18.85
C ARG A 139 -0.54 4.63 19.19
N THR A 140 -0.30 5.56 18.27
CA THR A 140 -0.63 6.97 18.45
C THR A 140 -2.15 7.19 18.52
N THR A 141 -2.92 6.59 17.60
CA THR A 141 -4.38 6.63 17.60
C THR A 141 -4.96 6.06 18.90
N SER A 142 -4.39 4.97 19.43
CA SER A 142 -4.84 4.40 20.70
C SER A 142 -4.64 5.34 21.90
N VAL A 143 -3.58 6.17 21.89
CA VAL A 143 -3.38 7.22 22.91
C VAL A 143 -4.52 8.23 22.81
N TYR A 144 -4.85 8.69 21.60
CA TYR A 144 -5.92 9.66 21.41
C TYR A 144 -7.28 9.10 21.86
N VAL A 145 -7.58 7.83 21.57
CA VAL A 145 -8.80 7.18 22.05
C VAL A 145 -8.82 7.08 23.58
N LEU A 146 -7.70 6.69 24.22
CA LEU A 146 -7.62 6.64 25.69
C LEU A 146 -7.79 8.03 26.33
N VAL A 147 -7.19 9.06 25.75
CA VAL A 147 -7.37 10.45 26.19
C VAL A 147 -8.82 10.87 26.02
N ALA A 148 -9.46 10.53 24.90
CA ALA A 148 -10.87 10.81 24.67
C ALA A 148 -11.77 10.11 25.70
N VAL A 149 -11.50 8.86 26.07
CA VAL A 149 -12.21 8.17 27.17
C VAL A 149 -12.02 8.90 28.50
N GLY A 150 -10.80 9.35 28.79
CA GLY A 150 -10.54 10.18 29.97
C GLY A 150 -11.35 11.47 29.97
N ILE A 151 -11.46 12.15 28.81
CA ILE A 151 -12.30 13.34 28.64
C ILE A 151 -13.77 13.02 28.89
N VAL A 152 -14.30 11.88 28.40
CA VAL A 152 -15.69 11.45 28.67
C VAL A 152 -15.95 11.30 30.17
N VAL A 153 -15.06 10.61 30.89
CA VAL A 153 -15.23 10.37 32.33
C VAL A 153 -15.13 11.67 33.12
N VAL A 154 -14.13 12.51 32.83
CA VAL A 154 -13.94 13.79 33.51
C VAL A 154 -15.10 14.73 33.23
N ALA A 155 -15.57 14.83 31.98
CA ALA A 155 -16.71 15.65 31.61
C ALA A 155 -18.00 15.18 32.29
N GLY A 156 -18.22 13.86 32.40
CA GLY A 156 -19.36 13.30 33.13
C GLY A 156 -19.35 13.61 34.63
N LEU A 157 -18.22 13.37 35.30
CA LEU A 157 -18.10 13.69 36.74
C LEU A 157 -18.19 15.19 37.01
N ALA A 158 -17.67 16.02 36.11
CA ALA A 158 -17.78 17.48 36.20
C ALA A 158 -19.23 17.95 35.99
N GLU A 159 -19.95 17.37 35.03
CA GLU A 159 -21.39 17.60 34.83
C GLU A 159 -22.19 17.26 36.10
N ASP A 160 -21.96 16.08 36.68
CA ASP A 160 -22.63 15.64 37.91
C ASP A 160 -22.32 16.54 39.11
N GLY A 161 -21.05 16.91 39.28
CA GLY A 161 -20.63 17.81 40.35
C GLY A 161 -21.22 19.22 40.23
N LEU A 162 -21.29 19.74 39.00
CA LEU A 162 -21.90 21.04 38.72
C LEU A 162 -23.43 20.98 38.90
N LEU A 163 -24.10 19.89 38.48
CA LEU A 163 -25.51 19.63 38.75
C LEU A 163 -25.79 19.57 40.26
N TYR A 164 -24.92 18.91 41.02
CA TYR A 164 -25.02 18.84 42.47
C TYR A 164 -24.88 20.20 43.17
N TRP A 165 -23.93 21.03 42.73
CA TRP A 165 -23.75 22.38 43.28
C TRP A 165 -24.93 23.29 43.01
N THR A 166 -25.58 23.11 41.86
CA THR A 166 -26.74 23.92 41.52
C THR A 166 -27.99 23.59 42.33
N LEU A 167 -28.04 22.43 43.01
CA LEU A 167 -29.06 22.13 44.02
C LEU A 167 -28.88 22.95 45.31
N ARG A 168 -27.66 23.38 45.61
CA ARG A 168 -27.30 24.00 46.90
C ARG A 168 -27.31 25.53 46.87
N TRP A 169 -27.27 26.16 45.70
CA TRP A 169 -27.20 27.63 45.55
C TRP A 169 -28.54 28.19 45.03
N LYS A 170 -29.14 29.12 45.78
CA LYS A 170 -30.53 29.59 45.57
C LYS A 170 -30.75 30.76 44.60
N PRO A 171 -29.72 31.47 44.10
CA PRO A 171 -29.76 31.97 42.72
C PRO A 171 -29.03 30.96 41.84
N ASN A 172 -29.72 30.35 40.87
CA ASN A 172 -29.09 29.54 39.81
C ASN A 172 -28.24 30.47 38.93
N PRO A 173 -26.92 30.59 39.11
CA PRO A 173 -26.17 31.56 38.35
C PRO A 173 -26.00 31.03 36.92
N ALA A 174 -26.37 31.85 35.94
CA ALA A 174 -26.21 31.57 34.51
C ALA A 174 -24.87 30.90 34.13
N PRO A 175 -23.69 31.30 34.67
CA PRO A 175 -22.42 30.62 34.35
C PRO A 175 -22.34 29.15 34.80
N LEU A 176 -22.96 28.75 35.92
CA LEU A 176 -22.98 27.35 36.36
C LEU A 176 -23.83 26.49 35.41
N VAL A 177 -24.96 27.03 34.92
CA VAL A 177 -25.84 26.35 33.96
C VAL A 177 -25.13 26.18 32.61
N ILE A 178 -24.44 27.22 32.14
CA ILE A 178 -23.64 27.18 30.92
C ILE A 178 -22.49 26.17 31.07
N ALA A 179 -21.82 26.12 32.22
CA ALA A 179 -20.76 25.15 32.48
C ALA A 179 -21.28 23.69 32.52
N THR A 180 -22.43 23.43 33.16
CA THR A 180 -23.06 22.08 33.14
C THR A 180 -23.35 21.62 31.71
N ALA A 181 -23.95 22.48 30.90
CA ALA A 181 -24.30 22.16 29.53
C ALA A 181 -23.07 22.00 28.61
N ALA A 182 -22.00 22.77 28.86
CA ALA A 182 -20.75 22.64 28.12
C ALA A 182 -20.07 21.29 28.43
N MET A 183 -20.07 20.84 29.69
CA MET A 183 -19.51 19.53 30.06
C MET A 183 -20.33 18.38 29.49
N ALA A 184 -21.66 18.47 29.52
CA ALA A 184 -22.53 17.49 28.87
C ALA A 184 -22.27 17.39 27.35
N THR A 185 -22.10 18.54 26.69
CA THR A 185 -21.76 18.62 25.26
C THR A 185 -20.42 17.93 24.97
N ILE A 186 -19.39 18.20 25.76
CA ILE A 186 -18.06 17.57 25.61
C ILE A 186 -18.17 16.06 25.80
N LYS A 187 -18.85 15.60 26.87
CA LYS A 187 -19.08 14.19 27.17
C LYS A 187 -19.65 13.46 25.95
N TRP A 188 -20.79 13.94 25.44
CA TRP A 188 -21.52 13.27 24.38
C TRP A 188 -20.86 13.38 22.99
N ALA A 189 -20.26 14.53 22.64
CA ALA A 189 -19.49 14.67 21.40
C ALA A 189 -18.28 13.71 21.37
N THR A 190 -17.62 13.55 22.52
CA THR A 190 -16.47 12.65 22.65
C THR A 190 -16.90 11.19 22.61
N VAL A 191 -18.02 10.82 23.23
CA VAL A 191 -18.62 9.48 23.10
C VAL A 191 -18.91 9.16 21.64
N LEU A 192 -19.50 10.09 20.87
CA LEU A 192 -19.76 9.87 19.45
C LEU A 192 -18.47 9.58 18.66
N LEU A 193 -17.42 10.37 18.88
CA LEU A 193 -16.10 10.17 18.24
C LEU A 193 -15.47 8.82 18.61
N VAL A 194 -15.54 8.42 19.88
CA VAL A 194 -15.03 7.13 20.38
C VAL A 194 -15.86 5.96 19.86
N THR A 195 -17.17 6.13 19.68
CA THR A 195 -18.07 5.07 19.20
C THR A 195 -17.92 4.85 17.69
N ILE A 196 -17.85 5.95 16.92
CA ILE A 196 -17.65 5.94 15.46
C ILE A 196 -16.25 5.39 15.08
N GLY A 197 -15.20 5.75 15.84
CA GLY A 197 -13.82 5.37 15.51
C GLY A 197 -13.26 4.16 16.29
N GLY A 198 -13.65 4.00 17.56
CA GLY A 198 -13.04 3.06 18.50
C GLY A 198 -13.71 1.69 18.54
N VAL A 199 -15.05 1.61 18.49
CA VAL A 199 -15.79 0.34 18.62
C VAL A 199 -15.54 -0.62 17.44
N PRO A 200 -15.57 -0.19 16.17
CA PRO A 200 -15.23 -1.07 15.04
C PRO A 200 -13.76 -1.52 15.06
N ALA A 201 -12.85 -0.64 15.50
CA ALA A 201 -11.43 -0.95 15.63
C ALA A 201 -11.19 -2.03 16.69
N VAL A 202 -11.90 -1.96 17.81
CA VAL A 202 -11.79 -2.92 18.91
C VAL A 202 -12.47 -4.26 18.57
N ALA A 203 -13.65 -4.25 17.94
CA ALA A 203 -14.30 -5.47 17.45
C ALA A 203 -13.43 -6.20 16.41
N GLY A 204 -12.84 -5.46 15.46
CA GLY A 204 -11.95 -6.00 14.45
C GLY A 204 -10.64 -6.57 15.03
N ILE A 205 -10.13 -6.00 16.11
CA ILE A 205 -8.91 -6.47 16.78
C ILE A 205 -9.20 -7.62 17.73
N GLY A 206 -10.30 -7.57 18.47
CA GLY A 206 -10.76 -8.65 19.35
C GLY A 206 -11.04 -9.94 18.58
N LEU A 207 -11.73 -9.84 17.44
CA LEU A 207 -11.99 -10.99 16.56
C LEU A 207 -10.69 -11.57 15.98
N ARG A 208 -9.73 -10.70 15.61
CA ARG A 208 -8.40 -11.10 15.14
C ARG A 208 -7.54 -11.72 16.24
N ALA A 209 -7.62 -11.23 17.47
CA ALA A 209 -6.87 -11.73 18.61
C ALA A 209 -7.41 -13.09 19.09
N LEU A 210 -8.74 -13.26 19.14
CA LEU A 210 -9.39 -14.55 19.43
C LEU A 210 -9.05 -15.58 18.35
N TRP A 211 -9.09 -15.18 17.08
CA TRP A 211 -8.70 -16.05 15.97
C TRP A 211 -7.20 -16.40 16.00
N ALA A 212 -6.33 -15.44 16.30
CA ALA A 212 -4.89 -15.67 16.45
C ALA A 212 -4.59 -16.60 17.65
N GLY A 213 -5.34 -16.49 18.74
CA GLY A 213 -5.28 -17.40 19.90
C GLY A 213 -5.67 -18.82 19.52
N TYR A 214 -6.79 -18.99 18.80
CA TYR A 214 -7.23 -20.29 18.28
C TYR A 214 -6.21 -20.94 17.34
N VAL A 215 -5.59 -20.16 16.44
CA VAL A 215 -4.57 -20.67 15.51
C VAL A 215 -3.25 -20.99 16.22
N ARG A 216 -2.87 -20.25 17.26
CA ARG A 216 -1.63 -20.46 18.03
C ARG A 216 -1.66 -21.75 18.86
N ILE A 217 -2.84 -22.21 19.28
CA ILE A 217 -3.02 -23.52 19.94
C ILE A 217 -2.75 -24.68 18.97
N ARG A 218 -2.90 -24.46 17.66
CA ARG A 218 -2.86 -25.51 16.64
C ARG A 218 -1.50 -25.69 15.95
N HIS A 219 -0.56 -24.75 16.10
CA HIS A 219 0.77 -24.82 15.48
C HIS A 219 1.88 -24.57 16.50
N ARG A 220 2.38 -25.65 17.11
CA ARG A 220 3.74 -25.74 17.69
C ARG A 220 4.70 -26.04 16.53
N THR A 221 5.22 -25.02 15.88
CA THR A 221 6.35 -25.17 14.96
C THR A 221 7.41 -24.14 15.32
N SER A 222 8.66 -24.43 14.95
CA SER A 222 9.74 -23.45 14.93
C SER A 222 9.28 -22.14 14.27
N ASN A 223 9.84 -21.03 14.75
CA ASN A 223 9.63 -19.70 14.19
C ASN A 223 9.94 -19.73 12.69
N TRP A 224 8.92 -19.57 11.85
CA TRP A 224 9.11 -19.68 10.41
C TRP A 224 10.03 -18.60 9.84
N TRP A 225 10.09 -17.43 10.48
CA TRP A 225 10.93 -16.30 10.06
C TRP A 225 12.43 -16.61 10.18
N ASP A 226 12.84 -17.45 11.12
CA ASP A 226 14.26 -17.83 11.29
C ASP A 226 14.76 -18.68 10.12
N ARG A 227 13.86 -19.40 9.46
CA ARG A 227 14.16 -20.15 8.25
C ARG A 227 14.24 -19.18 7.05
N VAL A 228 13.14 -18.46 6.83
CA VAL A 228 12.95 -17.65 5.61
C VAL A 228 13.92 -16.47 5.50
N TRP A 229 14.30 -15.87 6.63
CA TRP A 229 15.16 -14.69 6.65
C TRP A 229 16.60 -15.01 6.19
N VAL A 230 17.16 -14.10 5.39
CA VAL A 230 18.57 -14.16 4.99
C VAL A 230 19.33 -13.07 5.71
N GLU A 231 20.38 -13.46 6.44
CA GLU A 231 21.28 -12.52 7.09
C GLU A 231 22.06 -11.69 6.07
N MET A 232 22.32 -10.41 6.40
CA MET A 232 23.08 -9.52 5.54
C MET A 232 24.53 -9.98 5.46
N GLN A 233 25.00 -10.25 4.24
CA GLN A 233 26.40 -10.60 3.96
C GLN A 233 27.05 -9.43 3.21
N LEU A 234 27.91 -8.69 3.91
CA LEU A 234 28.64 -7.58 3.29
C LEU A 234 29.77 -8.11 2.39
N PRO A 235 30.17 -7.37 1.33
CA PRO A 235 31.29 -7.76 0.48
C PRO A 235 32.61 -7.92 1.28
N PRO A 236 33.36 -9.02 1.07
CA PRO A 236 34.66 -9.25 1.71
C PRO A 236 35.72 -8.26 1.23
N GLY A 237 36.70 -7.90 2.07
CA GLY A 237 37.81 -7.02 1.70
C GLY A 237 37.47 -5.52 1.63
N SER A 238 36.26 -5.13 2.07
CA SER A 238 35.89 -3.71 2.16
C SER A 238 36.56 -3.01 3.36
N PRO A 239 36.89 -1.71 3.29
CA PRO A 239 37.76 -1.00 4.25
C PRO A 239 37.43 -1.11 5.76
N SER A 240 36.25 -1.62 6.15
CA SER A 240 35.89 -1.86 7.56
C SER A 240 36.53 -3.12 8.16
N GLU A 241 36.93 -4.12 7.36
CA GLU A 241 37.69 -5.28 7.87
C GLU A 241 39.14 -4.90 8.25
N GLN A 242 39.66 -3.79 7.69
CA GLN A 242 41.03 -3.31 7.92
C GLN A 242 41.13 -2.16 8.94
N GLY A 243 40.09 -1.92 9.75
CA GLY A 243 40.13 -0.92 10.83
C GLY A 243 40.31 0.54 10.38
N GLY A 244 40.22 0.83 9.08
CA GLY A 244 40.29 2.17 8.52
C GLY A 244 38.95 2.91 8.58
N SER A 245 39.00 4.23 8.61
CA SER A 245 37.90 5.21 8.75
C SER A 245 36.83 5.21 7.64
N GLY A 246 36.47 4.06 7.07
CA GLY A 246 35.58 3.92 5.91
C GLY A 246 34.09 4.06 6.20
N LEU A 247 33.68 5.13 6.89
CA LEU A 247 32.26 5.50 7.06
C LEU A 247 31.64 6.03 5.74
N ASP A 248 32.47 6.51 4.82
CA ASP A 248 32.06 7.31 3.65
C ASP A 248 31.25 6.53 2.58
N GLU A 249 31.28 5.19 2.57
CA GLU A 249 30.59 4.36 1.55
C GLU A 249 29.60 3.33 2.15
N THR A 250 29.17 3.51 3.39
CA THR A 250 28.32 2.50 4.08
C THR A 250 26.99 2.22 3.38
N SER A 251 26.38 3.22 2.73
CA SER A 251 25.16 3.06 1.92
C SER A 251 25.41 2.14 0.72
N TRP A 252 26.45 2.41 -0.06
CA TRP A 252 26.83 1.61 -1.24
C TRP A 252 27.16 0.17 -0.86
N ARG A 253 27.87 -0.05 0.25
CA ARG A 253 28.16 -1.42 0.73
C ARG A 253 26.90 -2.24 1.01
N ARG A 254 25.90 -1.63 1.66
CA ARG A 254 24.61 -2.30 1.89
C ARG A 254 23.88 -2.57 0.58
N ALA A 255 24.04 -1.70 -0.40
CA ALA A 255 23.44 -1.82 -1.71
C ALA A 255 23.95 -3.08 -2.45
N TYR A 256 25.21 -3.50 -2.23
CA TYR A 256 25.82 -4.73 -2.78
C TYR A 256 25.51 -6.01 -2.01
N ASN A 257 24.73 -5.95 -0.92
CA ASN A 257 24.28 -7.15 -0.19
C ASN A 257 23.23 -7.91 -1.02
N VAL A 258 23.70 -8.73 -1.96
CA VAL A 258 22.88 -9.63 -2.77
C VAL A 258 23.30 -11.07 -2.48
N PRO A 259 22.42 -11.90 -1.87
CA PRO A 259 22.73 -13.28 -1.55
C PRO A 259 23.16 -14.09 -2.78
N GLY A 260 24.20 -14.91 -2.62
CA GLY A 260 24.74 -15.77 -3.68
C GLY A 260 25.48 -15.05 -4.81
N ALA A 261 25.62 -13.71 -4.77
CA ALA A 261 26.39 -12.97 -5.77
C ALA A 261 27.90 -13.14 -5.55
N GLN A 262 28.37 -13.15 -4.29
CA GLN A 262 29.80 -13.36 -3.97
C GLN A 262 30.26 -14.75 -4.39
N GLU A 263 29.48 -15.78 -4.05
CA GLU A 263 29.75 -17.17 -4.44
C GLU A 263 29.92 -17.33 -5.95
N LEU A 264 29.12 -16.61 -6.74
CA LEU A 264 29.19 -16.66 -8.20
C LEU A 264 30.43 -15.95 -8.75
N ILE A 265 30.79 -14.79 -8.18
CA ILE A 265 32.03 -14.08 -8.53
C ILE A 265 33.22 -15.00 -8.27
N ASP A 266 33.28 -15.62 -7.09
CA ASP A 266 34.39 -16.51 -6.71
C ASP A 266 34.44 -17.76 -7.59
N ALA A 267 33.28 -18.33 -7.96
CA ALA A 267 33.19 -19.46 -8.88
C ALA A 267 33.66 -19.14 -10.30
N ARG A 268 33.61 -17.88 -10.71
CA ARG A 268 33.95 -17.46 -12.07
C ARG A 268 35.37 -16.91 -12.23
N LYS A 269 36.08 -16.58 -11.14
CA LYS A 269 37.44 -16.03 -11.23
C LYS A 269 38.35 -16.93 -12.09
N PRO A 270 39.16 -16.35 -13.01
CA PRO A 270 39.45 -14.92 -13.16
C PRO A 270 38.49 -14.14 -14.08
N GLU A 271 37.48 -14.79 -14.66
CA GLU A 271 36.57 -14.13 -15.60
C GLU A 271 35.55 -13.23 -14.87
N PRO A 272 35.08 -12.14 -15.50
CA PRO A 272 34.07 -11.26 -14.92
C PRO A 272 32.66 -11.85 -15.05
N VAL A 273 31.80 -11.73 -14.03
CA VAL A 273 30.38 -12.17 -14.09
C VAL A 273 29.61 -11.50 -15.25
N GLN A 274 28.78 -12.25 -15.95
CA GLN A 274 28.09 -11.88 -17.19
C GLN A 274 26.59 -11.73 -16.93
N GLY A 275 26.05 -10.56 -17.28
CA GLY A 275 24.62 -10.26 -17.19
C GLY A 275 24.00 -9.94 -18.54
N ILE A 276 22.84 -10.50 -18.81
CA ILE A 276 21.95 -10.06 -19.90
C ILE A 276 20.79 -9.29 -19.27
N CYS A 277 20.66 -8.01 -19.63
CA CYS A 277 19.57 -7.15 -19.18
C CYS A 277 18.51 -7.04 -20.29
N LEU A 278 17.25 -7.27 -19.96
CA LEU A 278 16.12 -7.18 -20.88
C LEU A 278 15.14 -6.11 -20.37
N SER A 279 15.06 -4.98 -21.08
CA SER A 279 14.33 -3.81 -20.58
C SER A 279 12.81 -3.95 -20.63
N GLY A 280 12.14 -3.05 -19.92
CA GLY A 280 10.69 -2.92 -19.90
C GLY A 280 10.10 -2.15 -21.07
N GLY A 281 8.83 -2.38 -21.34
CA GLY A 281 8.13 -1.74 -22.46
C GLY A 281 6.85 -2.43 -22.94
N GLY A 282 6.30 -3.38 -22.16
CA GLY A 282 5.17 -4.20 -22.57
C GLY A 282 5.54 -5.19 -23.70
N VAL A 283 4.53 -5.60 -24.48
CA VAL A 283 4.71 -6.57 -25.58
C VAL A 283 5.78 -6.15 -26.60
N ARG A 284 5.97 -4.83 -26.81
CA ARG A 284 7.04 -4.29 -27.67
C ARG A 284 8.42 -4.77 -27.25
N SER A 285 8.77 -4.53 -25.98
CA SER A 285 10.07 -4.94 -25.46
C SER A 285 10.18 -6.47 -25.38
N ALA A 286 9.05 -7.17 -25.18
CA ALA A 286 9.03 -8.63 -25.27
C ALA A 286 9.45 -9.12 -26.67
N CYS A 287 8.89 -8.55 -27.75
CA CYS A 287 9.28 -8.90 -29.12
C CYS A 287 10.76 -8.62 -29.40
N VAL A 288 11.27 -7.44 -29.00
CA VAL A 288 12.68 -7.06 -29.15
C VAL A 288 13.59 -8.02 -28.37
N ALA A 289 13.31 -8.26 -27.09
CA ALA A 289 14.05 -9.19 -26.26
C ALA A 289 14.04 -10.61 -26.81
N MET A 290 12.90 -11.08 -27.34
CA MET A 290 12.78 -12.41 -27.95
C MET A 290 13.69 -12.54 -29.18
N GLY A 291 13.71 -11.52 -30.06
CA GLY A 291 14.60 -11.47 -31.21
C GLY A 291 16.08 -11.45 -30.84
N ALA A 292 16.46 -10.63 -29.85
CA ALA A 292 17.84 -10.56 -29.38
C ALA A 292 18.31 -11.90 -28.78
N MET A 293 17.46 -12.53 -27.96
CA MET A 293 17.75 -13.84 -27.37
C MET A 293 17.90 -14.95 -28.42
N GLN A 294 17.20 -14.88 -29.57
CA GLN A 294 17.42 -15.82 -30.69
C GLN A 294 18.82 -15.71 -31.28
N GLU A 295 19.41 -14.52 -31.33
CA GLU A 295 20.80 -14.38 -31.77
C GLU A 295 21.78 -14.83 -30.69
N PHE A 296 21.48 -14.59 -29.41
CA PHE A 296 22.29 -15.11 -28.30
C PHE A 296 22.26 -16.65 -28.20
N SER A 297 21.20 -17.31 -28.69
CA SER A 297 21.17 -18.77 -28.85
C SER A 297 22.13 -19.29 -29.92
N LYS A 298 22.44 -18.47 -30.94
CA LYS A 298 23.29 -18.85 -32.06
C LYS A 298 24.76 -18.50 -31.80
N ALA A 299 24.97 -17.38 -31.11
CA ALA A 299 26.28 -16.84 -30.80
C ALA A 299 27.11 -17.82 -29.95
N PRO A 300 28.42 -17.94 -30.23
CA PRO A 300 29.33 -18.65 -29.35
C PRO A 300 29.34 -17.99 -27.96
N ALA A 301 29.61 -18.79 -26.94
CA ALA A 301 29.82 -18.26 -25.59
C ALA A 301 30.98 -17.26 -25.56
N LEU A 302 30.80 -16.17 -24.80
CA LEU A 302 31.86 -15.19 -24.52
C LEU A 302 32.98 -15.83 -23.68
N ALA A 303 32.61 -16.77 -22.83
CA ALA A 303 33.56 -17.53 -22.06
C ALA A 303 33.02 -18.93 -21.75
N GLY A 304 33.92 -19.90 -21.58
CA GLY A 304 33.58 -21.30 -21.37
C GLY A 304 33.83 -22.22 -22.58
N PRO A 305 33.18 -23.40 -22.64
CA PRO A 305 33.39 -24.39 -23.69
C PRO A 305 33.06 -23.86 -25.10
N ARG A 306 33.87 -24.23 -26.10
CA ARG A 306 33.75 -23.73 -27.49
C ARG A 306 32.38 -23.98 -28.15
N ASP A 307 31.70 -25.05 -27.76
CA ASP A 307 30.38 -25.43 -28.32
C ASP A 307 29.20 -24.80 -27.57
N ALA A 308 29.47 -24.11 -26.45
CA ALA A 308 28.45 -23.49 -25.64
C ALA A 308 27.93 -22.20 -26.29
N ARG A 309 26.68 -21.86 -26.00
CA ARG A 309 26.01 -20.66 -26.53
C ARG A 309 26.02 -19.54 -25.50
N LEU A 310 26.05 -18.30 -25.98
CA LEU A 310 26.04 -17.10 -25.13
C LEU A 310 24.88 -17.13 -24.11
N ILE A 311 23.66 -17.43 -24.56
CA ILE A 311 22.50 -17.45 -23.67
C ILE A 311 22.56 -18.52 -22.56
N ASP A 312 23.23 -19.65 -22.82
CA ASP A 312 23.35 -20.76 -21.86
C ASP A 312 24.50 -20.55 -20.86
N THR A 313 25.47 -19.70 -21.21
CA THR A 313 26.69 -19.42 -20.41
C THR A 313 26.64 -18.12 -19.64
N ALA A 314 25.63 -17.27 -19.89
CA ALA A 314 25.37 -16.10 -19.06
C ALA A 314 25.09 -16.51 -17.60
N ASP A 315 25.55 -15.71 -16.64
CA ASP A 315 25.32 -15.97 -15.22
C ASP A 315 23.96 -15.46 -14.75
N TYR A 316 23.53 -14.32 -15.31
CA TYR A 316 22.27 -13.67 -14.96
C TYR A 316 21.49 -13.27 -16.21
N VAL A 317 20.19 -13.53 -16.20
CA VAL A 317 19.21 -12.88 -17.06
C VAL A 317 18.33 -12.01 -16.17
N ILE A 318 18.51 -10.69 -16.26
CA ILE A 318 17.80 -9.71 -15.45
C ILE A 318 16.79 -9.02 -16.34
N SER A 319 15.53 -9.05 -15.94
CA SER A 319 14.43 -8.64 -16.80
C SER A 319 13.47 -7.69 -16.09
N VAL A 320 12.97 -6.70 -16.84
CA VAL A 320 11.96 -5.75 -16.37
C VAL A 320 10.76 -5.82 -17.29
N SER A 321 9.55 -5.81 -16.73
CA SER A 321 8.30 -5.68 -17.49
C SER A 321 8.23 -6.60 -18.73
N GLY A 322 8.12 -6.04 -19.94
CA GLY A 322 8.11 -6.75 -21.22
C GLY A 322 9.28 -7.71 -21.43
N GLY A 323 10.51 -7.34 -21.04
CA GLY A 323 11.65 -8.25 -21.06
C GLY A 323 11.44 -9.47 -20.18
N GLY A 324 10.68 -9.32 -19.08
CA GLY A 324 10.26 -10.42 -18.20
C GLY A 324 9.32 -11.40 -18.88
N TYR A 325 8.52 -10.97 -19.85
CA TYR A 325 7.64 -11.88 -20.60
C TYR A 325 8.48 -12.85 -21.45
N SER A 326 9.48 -12.34 -22.15
CA SER A 326 10.38 -13.15 -22.98
C SER A 326 11.32 -14.02 -22.16
N ALA A 327 11.86 -13.48 -21.07
CA ALA A 327 12.68 -14.23 -20.13
C ALA A 327 11.90 -15.40 -19.51
N GLY A 328 10.71 -15.12 -18.97
CA GLY A 328 9.83 -16.13 -18.39
C GLY A 328 9.34 -17.15 -19.40
N ALA A 329 9.07 -16.74 -20.65
CA ALA A 329 8.68 -17.66 -21.72
C ALA A 329 9.78 -18.70 -21.99
N ARG A 330 11.02 -18.26 -22.22
CA ARG A 330 12.16 -19.16 -22.45
C ARG A 330 12.44 -20.05 -21.25
N LEU A 331 12.36 -19.51 -20.02
CA LEU A 331 12.52 -20.27 -18.78
C LEU A 331 11.46 -21.37 -18.60
N LEU A 332 10.20 -21.08 -18.94
CA LEU A 332 9.11 -22.07 -18.85
C LEU A 332 9.16 -23.11 -19.98
N ALA A 333 9.68 -22.75 -21.16
CA ALA A 333 9.81 -23.69 -22.27
C ALA A 333 10.90 -24.76 -22.06
N VAL A 334 11.84 -24.54 -21.14
CA VAL A 334 12.88 -25.53 -20.81
C VAL A 334 12.49 -26.46 -19.65
N GLN A 335 11.34 -26.26 -19.02
CA GLN A 335 10.92 -27.11 -17.90
C GLN A 335 10.46 -28.49 -18.40
N PRO A 336 10.81 -29.57 -17.69
CA PRO A 336 10.46 -30.93 -18.11
C PRO A 336 8.95 -31.16 -18.06
N LEU A 337 8.45 -31.99 -18.98
CA LEU A 337 7.04 -32.35 -19.03
C LEU A 337 6.74 -33.46 -18.02
N GLY A 338 5.88 -33.19 -17.03
CA GLY A 338 5.39 -34.22 -16.10
C GLY A 338 6.47 -34.96 -15.31
N GLY A 339 7.62 -34.33 -15.00
CA GLY A 339 8.73 -34.97 -14.31
C GLY A 339 9.62 -35.85 -15.21
N GLY A 340 9.54 -35.69 -16.53
CA GLY A 340 10.48 -36.31 -17.47
C GLY A 340 11.94 -35.87 -17.23
N THR A 341 12.89 -36.66 -17.72
CA THR A 341 14.33 -36.42 -17.54
C THR A 341 14.95 -35.48 -18.58
N ASP A 342 14.20 -35.12 -19.63
CA ASP A 342 14.70 -34.25 -20.70
C ASP A 342 14.84 -32.80 -20.20
N SER A 343 16.07 -32.29 -20.21
CA SER A 343 16.46 -30.96 -19.71
C SER A 343 17.06 -30.16 -20.86
N PRO A 344 16.21 -29.56 -21.71
CA PRO A 344 16.67 -28.78 -22.87
C PRO A 344 17.43 -27.52 -22.43
N LEU A 345 18.39 -27.10 -23.27
CA LEU A 345 19.08 -25.82 -23.11
C LEU A 345 18.19 -24.64 -23.52
N LEU A 346 18.49 -23.44 -23.02
CA LEU A 346 17.74 -22.23 -23.41
C LEU A 346 17.93 -21.92 -24.89
N SER A 347 19.12 -22.19 -25.44
CA SER A 347 19.43 -22.02 -26.86
C SER A 347 18.59 -22.89 -27.82
N GLN A 348 17.89 -23.91 -27.31
CA GLN A 348 17.08 -24.84 -28.11
C GLN A 348 15.60 -24.46 -28.18
N ARG A 349 15.18 -23.44 -27.42
CA ARG A 349 13.78 -23.01 -27.26
C ARG A 349 13.54 -21.63 -27.88
N PHE A 350 12.34 -21.41 -28.42
CA PHE A 350 11.94 -20.15 -29.05
C PHE A 350 12.79 -19.69 -30.24
N GLU A 351 13.47 -20.62 -30.92
CA GLU A 351 14.22 -20.32 -32.13
C GLU A 351 13.31 -20.01 -33.32
N GLN A 352 13.85 -19.37 -34.36
CA GLN A 352 13.09 -19.05 -35.56
C GLN A 352 12.57 -20.33 -36.22
N GLY A 353 11.27 -20.38 -36.50
CA GLY A 353 10.59 -21.57 -37.04
C GLY A 353 10.23 -22.63 -35.99
N SER A 354 10.56 -22.41 -34.70
CA SER A 354 10.12 -23.31 -33.62
C SER A 354 8.62 -23.18 -33.35
N PRO A 355 7.95 -24.27 -32.89
CA PRO A 355 6.53 -24.22 -32.60
C PRO A 355 6.19 -23.25 -31.45
N GLU A 356 7.08 -23.06 -30.48
CA GLU A 356 6.88 -22.12 -29.38
C GLU A 356 6.89 -20.66 -29.87
N PHE A 357 7.81 -20.33 -30.78
CA PHE A 357 7.88 -18.99 -31.38
C PHE A 357 6.66 -18.70 -32.26
N ASP A 358 6.22 -19.68 -33.07
CA ASP A 358 5.00 -19.53 -33.87
C ASP A 358 3.74 -19.43 -32.99
N TYR A 359 3.70 -20.12 -31.86
CA TYR A 359 2.63 -19.95 -30.87
C TYR A 359 2.59 -18.51 -30.33
N PHE A 360 3.75 -17.96 -29.93
CA PHE A 360 3.84 -16.57 -29.48
C PHE A 360 3.37 -15.59 -30.55
N ARG A 361 3.81 -15.78 -31.81
CA ARG A 361 3.38 -14.96 -32.95
C ARG A 361 1.86 -14.96 -33.14
N ARG A 362 1.19 -16.11 -32.98
CA ARG A 362 -0.28 -16.24 -33.14
C ARG A 362 -1.08 -15.64 -31.98
N HIS A 363 -0.45 -15.37 -30.84
CA HIS A 363 -1.11 -14.89 -29.62
C HIS A 363 -0.53 -13.55 -29.12
N SER A 364 0.18 -12.81 -29.97
CA SER A 364 0.86 -11.56 -29.61
C SER A 364 -0.08 -10.47 -29.10
N SER A 365 -1.36 -10.50 -29.48
CA SER A 365 -2.41 -9.59 -28.99
C SER A 365 -3.15 -10.16 -27.76
N TYR A 366 -2.36 -10.55 -26.77
CA TYR A 366 -2.75 -11.32 -25.59
C TYR A 366 -3.87 -10.74 -24.70
N ILE A 367 -4.14 -9.42 -24.75
CA ILE A 367 -5.19 -8.82 -23.92
C ILE A 367 -6.58 -9.21 -24.41
N ALA A 368 -6.83 -9.14 -25.71
CA ALA A 368 -8.09 -9.52 -26.35
C ALA A 368 -7.92 -9.58 -27.87
N ASP A 369 -8.02 -10.80 -28.41
CA ASP A 369 -7.96 -11.05 -29.85
C ASP A 369 -9.35 -11.08 -30.50
N SER A 370 -10.39 -11.40 -29.71
CA SER A 370 -11.77 -11.46 -30.18
C SER A 370 -12.72 -10.52 -29.44
N PRO A 371 -13.87 -10.15 -30.04
CA PRO A 371 -14.90 -9.36 -29.34
C PRO A 371 -15.41 -10.02 -28.05
N ALA A 372 -15.53 -11.35 -28.04
CA ALA A 372 -15.97 -12.10 -26.87
C ALA A 372 -14.95 -12.00 -25.71
N GLU A 373 -13.67 -12.06 -26.03
CA GLU A 373 -12.61 -11.87 -25.06
C GLU A 373 -12.52 -10.43 -24.54
N LEU A 374 -12.74 -9.44 -25.41
CA LEU A 374 -12.83 -8.05 -25.00
C LEU A 374 -13.99 -7.85 -24.02
N ILE A 375 -15.17 -8.43 -24.29
CA ILE A 375 -16.32 -8.38 -23.38
C ILE A 375 -15.97 -9.02 -22.02
N ARG A 376 -15.25 -10.15 -22.01
CA ARG A 376 -14.78 -10.77 -20.75
C ARG A 376 -13.80 -9.87 -19.99
N ALA A 377 -12.84 -9.27 -20.68
CA ALA A 377 -11.89 -8.33 -20.06
C ALA A 377 -12.63 -7.12 -19.45
N LEU A 378 -13.60 -6.57 -20.18
CA LEU A 378 -14.45 -5.47 -19.70
C LEU A 378 -15.32 -5.88 -18.51
N TRP A 379 -15.89 -7.08 -18.54
CA TRP A 379 -16.64 -7.64 -17.41
C TRP A 379 -15.78 -7.79 -16.15
N GLU A 380 -14.52 -8.22 -16.29
CA GLU A 380 -13.57 -8.30 -15.17
C GLU A 380 -13.30 -6.91 -14.57
N VAL A 381 -13.11 -5.88 -15.40
CA VAL A 381 -12.98 -4.49 -14.95
C VAL A 381 -14.24 -4.04 -14.21
N LEU A 382 -15.43 -4.29 -14.77
CA LEU A 382 -16.72 -3.89 -14.18
C LEU A 382 -16.94 -4.55 -12.81
N LYS A 383 -16.70 -5.85 -12.72
CA LYS A 383 -16.81 -6.62 -11.47
C LYS A 383 -15.89 -6.05 -10.39
N ASN A 384 -14.64 -5.74 -10.73
CA ASN A 384 -13.67 -5.18 -9.79
C ASN A 384 -14.02 -3.76 -9.35
N LEU A 385 -14.54 -2.94 -10.28
CA LEU A 385 -15.07 -1.61 -10.00
C LEU A 385 -16.25 -1.68 -9.02
N LEU A 386 -17.25 -2.52 -9.29
CA LEU A 386 -18.41 -2.72 -8.41
C LEU A 386 -17.97 -3.17 -7.01
N ALA A 387 -17.04 -4.11 -6.91
CA ALA A 387 -16.55 -4.59 -5.63
C ALA A 387 -15.79 -3.49 -4.84
N SER A 388 -14.98 -2.68 -5.54
CA SER A 388 -14.30 -1.52 -4.94
C SER A 388 -15.30 -0.45 -4.47
N MET A 389 -16.38 -0.22 -5.23
CA MET A 389 -17.45 0.71 -4.85
C MET A 389 -18.19 0.23 -3.59
N ILE A 390 -18.50 -1.05 -3.49
CA ILE A 390 -19.13 -1.62 -2.28
C ILE A 390 -18.21 -1.38 -1.07
N ILE A 391 -16.91 -1.68 -1.18
CA ILE A 391 -15.95 -1.47 -0.07
C ILE A 391 -15.86 0.01 0.34
N LEU A 392 -15.91 0.93 -0.64
CA LEU A 392 -15.77 2.38 -0.41
C LEU A 392 -17.02 3.05 0.15
N PHE A 393 -18.21 2.67 -0.33
CA PHE A 393 -19.48 3.33 -0.01
C PHE A 393 -20.32 2.62 1.06
N THR A 394 -19.94 1.42 1.50
CA THR A 394 -20.63 0.79 2.64
C THR A 394 -20.32 1.47 3.99
N PRO A 395 -19.08 1.92 4.29
CA PRO A 395 -18.79 2.65 5.53
C PRO A 395 -19.63 3.91 5.78
N PRO A 396 -19.84 4.86 4.85
CA PRO A 396 -20.66 6.06 5.12
C PRO A 396 -22.12 5.72 5.38
N VAL A 397 -22.65 4.64 4.78
CA VAL A 397 -24.00 4.14 5.06
C VAL A 397 -24.12 3.67 6.51
N VAL A 398 -23.20 2.82 6.95
CA VAL A 398 -23.17 2.29 8.32
C VAL A 398 -22.91 3.40 9.34
N LEU A 399 -21.89 4.23 9.10
CA LEU A 399 -21.52 5.35 9.97
C LEU A 399 -22.64 6.39 10.04
N GLY A 400 -23.30 6.67 8.92
CA GLY A 400 -24.43 7.58 8.84
C GLY A 400 -25.61 7.06 9.64
N ALA A 401 -25.97 5.78 9.49
CA ALA A 401 -27.06 5.16 10.25
C ALA A 401 -26.79 5.18 11.77
N VAL A 402 -25.58 4.80 12.18
CA VAL A 402 -25.17 4.83 13.59
C VAL A 402 -25.19 6.27 14.13
N ALA A 403 -24.65 7.23 13.38
CA ALA A 403 -24.65 8.62 13.80
C ALA A 403 -26.07 9.19 13.86
N GLY A 404 -26.94 8.90 12.88
CA GLY A 404 -28.35 9.31 12.90
C GLY A 404 -29.11 8.76 14.11
N TYR A 405 -28.90 7.50 14.47
CA TYR A 405 -29.48 6.91 15.68
C TYR A 405 -28.93 7.56 16.95
N LEU A 406 -27.61 7.72 17.06
CA LEU A 406 -27.00 8.34 18.24
C LEU A 406 -27.46 9.80 18.41
N LEU A 407 -27.54 10.57 17.33
CA LEU A 407 -28.04 11.95 17.34
C LEU A 407 -29.54 12.03 17.68
N ALA A 408 -30.32 10.98 17.38
CA ALA A 408 -31.74 10.92 17.69
C ALA A 408 -32.03 10.61 19.16
N LEU A 409 -31.07 10.04 19.90
CA LEU A 409 -31.22 9.80 21.34
C LEU A 409 -31.50 11.13 22.08
N PRO A 410 -32.39 11.11 23.10
CA PRO A 410 -32.84 12.34 23.77
C PRO A 410 -31.70 13.10 24.48
N TYR A 411 -30.56 12.46 24.69
CA TYR A 411 -29.34 13.03 25.27
C TYR A 411 -28.59 13.98 24.33
N PHE A 412 -28.82 13.89 23.02
CA PHE A 412 -28.03 14.57 21.98
C PHE A 412 -28.77 15.75 21.33
N SER A 413 -29.96 16.18 21.78
CA SER A 413 -30.87 17.06 21.01
C SER A 413 -30.20 18.11 20.08
N PHE A 414 -30.00 17.71 18.81
CA PHE A 414 -29.59 18.56 17.67
C PHE A 414 -30.79 18.94 16.80
N ALA A 415 -32.01 18.77 17.32
CA ALA A 415 -33.27 18.77 16.57
C ALA A 415 -33.57 20.04 15.77
N VAL A 416 -32.94 21.18 16.08
CA VAL A 416 -33.12 22.45 15.33
C VAL A 416 -32.31 22.48 14.03
N LEU A 417 -31.20 21.74 13.94
CA LEU A 417 -30.40 21.64 12.72
C LEU A 417 -30.79 20.43 11.88
N VAL A 418 -31.18 19.33 12.52
CA VAL A 418 -31.45 18.06 11.85
C VAL A 418 -32.91 18.02 11.34
N PRO A 419 -33.14 17.62 10.09
CA PRO A 419 -34.46 17.63 9.47
C PRO A 419 -35.46 16.69 10.15
N VAL A 420 -36.60 17.24 10.54
CA VAL A 420 -37.79 16.49 10.98
C VAL A 420 -38.88 16.71 9.93
N PRO A 421 -39.46 15.64 9.33
CA PRO A 421 -40.63 15.79 8.48
C PRO A 421 -41.82 16.26 9.32
N SER A 422 -42.17 17.54 9.16
CA SER A 422 -43.54 18.09 9.29
C SER A 422 -44.26 18.07 10.65
N ALA A 423 -43.88 17.26 11.64
CA ALA A 423 -44.66 17.09 12.88
C ALA A 423 -44.08 17.81 14.13
N VAL A 424 -42.87 18.36 14.04
CA VAL A 424 -42.30 19.24 15.08
C VAL A 424 -42.30 20.67 14.55
N ARG A 425 -43.49 21.25 14.36
CA ARG A 425 -43.57 22.70 14.61
C ARG A 425 -43.29 22.83 16.10
N ILE A 426 -42.29 23.64 16.48
CA ILE A 426 -42.18 24.12 17.86
C ILE A 426 -43.55 24.72 18.14
N ASP A 427 -44.39 24.01 18.88
CA ASP A 427 -45.67 24.55 19.30
C ASP A 427 -45.34 25.74 20.20
N PRO A 428 -45.62 26.99 19.79
CA PRO A 428 -45.29 28.16 20.61
C PRO A 428 -46.04 28.14 21.95
N ALA A 429 -47.15 27.40 22.04
CA ALA A 429 -47.88 27.17 23.28
C ALA A 429 -47.25 26.06 24.16
N HIS A 430 -46.55 25.15 23.49
CA HIS A 430 -45.79 23.97 23.88
C HIS A 430 -44.28 23.99 24.23
N PRO A 431 -43.58 25.13 24.48
CA PRO A 431 -42.11 25.21 24.37
C PRO A 431 -41.38 24.27 25.33
N GLU A 432 -42.06 23.80 26.36
CA GLU A 432 -41.57 22.89 27.37
C GLU A 432 -41.35 21.45 26.87
N ARG A 433 -41.90 21.05 25.71
CA ARG A 433 -41.75 19.70 25.16
C ARG A 433 -40.46 19.49 24.36
N TYR A 434 -39.66 20.52 24.15
CA TYR A 434 -38.44 20.48 23.33
C TYR A 434 -37.22 20.97 24.11
N LEU A 435 -36.12 20.22 24.06
CA LEU A 435 -34.81 20.70 24.49
C LEU A 435 -34.31 21.70 23.45
N ALA A 436 -33.85 22.88 23.88
CA ALA A 436 -33.14 23.81 23.00
C ALA A 436 -31.99 23.05 22.33
N ALA A 437 -31.85 23.16 21.00
CA ALA A 437 -30.82 22.39 20.32
C ALA A 437 -29.43 22.81 20.79
N LEU A 438 -28.53 21.84 20.88
CA LEU A 438 -27.14 22.06 21.29
C LEU A 438 -26.54 23.27 20.55
N PHE A 439 -26.68 23.35 19.23
CA PHE A 439 -26.11 24.44 18.44
C PHE A 439 -26.67 25.85 18.76
N SER A 440 -27.94 25.94 19.16
CA SER A 440 -28.58 27.21 19.56
C SER A 440 -28.23 27.62 20.99
N HIS A 441 -27.65 26.71 21.78
CA HIS A 441 -27.30 26.96 23.16
C HIS A 441 -25.85 27.51 23.26
N PRO A 442 -25.61 28.69 23.88
CA PRO A 442 -24.27 29.28 24.00
C PRO A 442 -23.22 28.34 24.62
N ALA A 443 -23.65 27.45 25.51
CA ALA A 443 -22.78 26.47 26.17
C ALA A 443 -22.07 25.49 25.20
N SER A 444 -22.67 25.18 24.06
CA SER A 444 -22.12 24.21 23.11
C SER A 444 -20.94 24.77 22.33
N TRP A 445 -20.93 26.10 22.13
CA TRP A 445 -19.77 26.81 21.63
C TRP A 445 -18.66 26.91 22.68
N GLY A 446 -19.03 26.94 23.97
CA GLY A 446 -18.09 26.82 25.08
C GLY A 446 -17.19 25.58 24.99
N ALA A 447 -17.74 24.44 24.55
CA ALA A 447 -16.97 23.22 24.34
C ALA A 447 -15.86 23.39 23.29
N VAL A 448 -16.15 24.04 22.16
CA VAL A 448 -15.16 24.30 21.10
C VAL A 448 -14.14 25.35 21.56
N VAL A 449 -14.63 26.42 22.21
CA VAL A 449 -13.80 27.54 22.69
C VAL A 449 -12.80 27.08 23.75
N VAL A 450 -13.18 26.23 24.70
CA VAL A 450 -12.27 25.72 25.75
C VAL A 450 -11.04 25.02 25.14
N PHE A 451 -11.24 24.15 24.16
CA PHE A 451 -10.13 23.45 23.50
C PHE A 451 -9.34 24.35 22.52
N ALA A 452 -10.00 25.31 21.88
CA ALA A 452 -9.33 26.31 21.03
C ALA A 452 -8.45 27.27 21.85
N VAL A 453 -8.96 27.78 22.97
CA VAL A 453 -8.21 28.61 23.93
C VAL A 453 -7.09 27.79 24.56
N GLY A 454 -7.33 26.55 24.96
CA GLY A 454 -6.28 25.65 25.44
C GLY A 454 -5.16 25.45 24.43
N ALA A 455 -5.49 25.32 23.14
CA ALA A 455 -4.48 25.26 22.07
C ALA A 455 -3.69 26.57 21.95
N GLY A 456 -4.36 27.72 22.05
CA GLY A 456 -3.74 29.05 22.07
C GLY A 456 -2.80 29.24 23.26
N LEU A 457 -3.24 28.90 24.48
CA LEU A 457 -2.44 28.99 25.71
C LEU A 457 -1.22 28.08 25.68
N LEU A 458 -1.36 26.84 25.17
CA LEU A 458 -0.23 25.93 25.01
C LEU A 458 0.78 26.43 23.96
N THR A 459 0.30 27.09 22.91
CA THR A 459 1.15 27.72 21.90
C THR A 459 1.86 28.95 22.46
N LEU A 460 1.14 29.79 23.22
CA LEU A 460 1.72 30.93 23.93
C LEU A 460 2.77 30.47 24.94
N TRP A 461 2.49 29.42 25.69
CA TRP A 461 3.47 28.83 26.61
C TRP A 461 4.70 28.28 25.87
N ALA A 462 4.52 27.66 24.69
CA ALA A 462 5.63 27.24 23.86
C ALA A 462 6.49 28.42 23.39
N ILE A 463 5.87 29.54 23.00
CA ILE A 463 6.56 30.79 22.63
C ILE A 463 7.29 31.38 23.83
N LEU A 464 6.69 31.41 25.03
CA LEU A 464 7.33 31.89 26.24
C LEU A 464 8.55 31.04 26.63
N VAL A 465 8.45 29.72 26.49
CA VAL A 465 9.58 28.80 26.71
C VAL A 465 10.70 29.03 25.70
N GLU A 466 10.35 29.25 24.43
CA GLU A 466 11.29 29.60 23.35
C GLU A 466 11.99 30.94 23.61
N CYS A 467 11.26 31.96 24.07
CA CYS A 467 11.81 33.28 24.39
C CYS A 467 12.70 33.28 25.65
N ASN A 468 12.46 32.36 26.59
CA ASN A 468 13.14 32.35 27.89
C ASN A 468 14.39 31.45 27.93
N SER A 469 14.49 30.40 27.10
CA SER A 469 15.66 29.50 27.12
C SER A 469 15.78 28.63 25.86
N ALA A 470 17.01 28.53 25.33
CA ALA A 470 17.37 27.61 24.23
C ALA A 470 17.95 26.25 24.73
N SER A 471 17.74 25.89 26.00
CA SER A 471 18.23 24.62 26.56
C SER A 471 17.54 23.38 25.94
N PRO A 472 18.20 22.19 25.93
CA PRO A 472 17.54 20.96 25.45
C PRO A 472 16.26 20.61 26.21
N ARG A 473 16.16 20.95 27.50
CA ARG A 473 14.97 20.73 28.32
C ARG A 473 13.83 21.69 27.94
N SER A 474 14.13 22.96 27.71
CA SER A 474 13.13 23.94 27.24
C SER A 474 12.64 23.59 25.84
N GLU A 475 13.51 23.14 24.93
CA GLU A 475 13.08 22.69 23.59
C GLU A 475 12.19 21.45 23.67
N GLN A 476 12.50 20.47 24.53
CA GLN A 476 11.60 19.34 24.78
C GLN A 476 10.24 19.78 25.34
N MET A 477 10.21 20.76 26.24
CA MET A 477 8.97 21.32 26.78
C MET A 477 8.16 22.03 25.69
N ARG A 478 8.80 22.86 24.86
CA ARG A 478 8.21 23.55 23.71
C ARG A 478 7.60 22.56 22.72
N ILE A 479 8.33 21.53 22.32
CA ILE A 479 7.82 20.49 21.40
C ILE A 479 6.62 19.75 22.01
N ARG A 480 6.65 19.44 23.31
CA ARG A 480 5.51 18.81 24.01
C ARG A 480 4.30 19.75 24.08
N ALA A 481 4.52 21.04 24.36
CA ALA A 481 3.49 22.06 24.39
C ALA A 481 2.82 22.23 23.02
N LEU A 482 3.61 22.40 21.95
CA LEU A 482 3.10 22.48 20.57
C LEU A 482 2.36 21.21 20.15
N ARG A 483 2.89 20.02 20.50
CA ARG A 483 2.21 18.76 20.20
C ARG A 483 0.85 18.65 20.90
N ARG A 484 0.78 19.05 22.18
CA ARG A 484 -0.49 19.09 22.94
C ARG A 484 -1.43 20.18 22.41
N GLY A 485 -0.91 21.34 22.02
CA GLY A 485 -1.69 22.43 21.42
C GLY A 485 -2.33 22.01 20.10
N ARG A 486 -1.55 21.40 19.20
CA ARG A 486 -2.06 20.80 17.95
C ARG A 486 -3.11 19.73 18.20
N ALA A 487 -2.90 18.87 19.20
CA ALA A 487 -3.89 17.86 19.59
C ALA A 487 -5.20 18.49 20.11
N SER A 488 -5.10 19.54 20.93
CA SER A 488 -6.26 20.30 21.43
C SER A 488 -7.03 20.98 20.30
N ALA A 489 -6.32 21.60 19.34
CA ALA A 489 -6.94 22.21 18.15
C ALA A 489 -7.63 21.18 17.26
N LEU A 490 -6.99 20.02 17.02
CA LEU A 490 -7.60 18.92 16.27
C LEU A 490 -8.86 18.41 16.97
N PHE A 491 -8.83 18.29 18.30
CA PHE A 491 -9.99 17.88 19.08
C PHE A 491 -11.13 18.90 19.01
N ALA A 492 -10.83 20.20 19.11
CA ALA A 492 -11.80 21.27 18.92
C ALA A 492 -12.47 21.19 17.55
N LEU A 493 -11.69 20.93 16.49
CA LEU A 493 -12.22 20.74 15.13
C LEU A 493 -13.12 19.50 15.03
N LEU A 494 -12.75 18.37 15.64
CA LEU A 494 -13.58 17.16 15.66
C LEU A 494 -14.90 17.39 16.40
N VAL A 495 -14.88 18.08 17.55
CA VAL A 495 -16.07 18.46 18.30
C VAL A 495 -16.96 19.40 17.47
N LEU A 496 -16.37 20.38 16.78
CA LEU A 496 -17.08 21.28 15.86
C LEU A 496 -17.75 20.51 14.70
N LEU A 497 -17.04 19.54 14.11
CA LEU A 497 -17.58 18.70 13.04
C LEU A 497 -18.77 17.86 13.52
N VAL A 498 -18.76 17.37 14.76
CA VAL A 498 -19.87 16.63 15.35
C VAL A 498 -21.05 17.55 15.69
N ILE A 499 -20.80 18.70 16.31
CA ILE A 499 -21.86 19.60 16.80
C ILE A 499 -22.53 20.37 15.67
N ALA A 500 -21.76 20.79 14.65
CA ALA A 500 -22.24 21.67 13.59
C ALA A 500 -22.09 21.05 12.19
N GLY A 501 -20.96 20.41 11.91
CA GLY A 501 -20.65 19.87 10.57
C GLY A 501 -21.62 18.78 10.11
N LEU A 502 -21.79 17.73 10.91
CA LEU A 502 -22.64 16.58 10.58
C LEU A 502 -24.14 16.96 10.59
N PRO A 503 -24.68 17.67 11.60
CA PRO A 503 -26.05 18.18 11.53
C PRO A 503 -26.30 19.13 10.35
N GLY A 504 -25.35 20.01 10.02
CA GLY A 504 -25.42 20.87 8.84
C GLY A 504 -25.48 20.07 7.53
N LEU A 505 -24.68 19.00 7.44
CA LEU A 505 -24.71 18.06 6.32
C LEU A 505 -26.06 17.31 6.22
N MET A 506 -26.59 16.83 7.35
CA MET A 506 -27.91 16.19 7.42
C MET A 506 -29.02 17.13 6.93
N ARG A 507 -28.99 18.40 7.36
CA ARG A 507 -29.90 19.45 6.90
C ARG A 507 -29.83 19.64 5.41
N PHE A 508 -28.63 19.86 4.88
CA PHE A 508 -28.41 20.02 3.45
C PHE A 508 -29.01 18.86 2.66
N CYS A 509 -28.65 17.62 3.01
CA CYS A 509 -29.11 16.40 2.33
C CYS A 509 -30.64 16.25 2.31
N SER A 510 -31.32 16.62 3.40
CA SER A 510 -32.78 16.56 3.47
C SER A 510 -33.51 17.67 2.72
N THR A 511 -32.98 18.90 2.74
CA THR A 511 -33.60 20.04 2.06
C THR A 511 -33.55 19.88 0.54
N VAL A 512 -32.48 19.26 0.03
CA VAL A 512 -32.31 18.98 -1.39
C VAL A 512 -33.10 17.73 -1.83
N SER A 513 -33.83 17.08 -0.90
CA SER A 513 -34.62 15.86 -1.14
C SER A 513 -33.87 14.83 -1.97
N VAL A 514 -32.58 14.61 -1.72
CA VAL A 514 -31.75 13.73 -2.56
C VAL A 514 -32.30 12.31 -2.41
N PRO A 515 -33.01 11.76 -3.40
CA PRO A 515 -33.52 10.40 -3.29
C PRO A 515 -32.31 9.46 -3.20
N VAL A 516 -32.38 8.46 -2.34
CA VAL A 516 -31.34 7.40 -2.29
C VAL A 516 -31.16 6.81 -3.70
N GLY A 517 -32.25 6.70 -4.47
CA GLY A 517 -32.22 6.35 -5.89
C GLY A 517 -31.42 7.30 -6.79
N ALA A 518 -31.43 8.61 -6.55
CA ALA A 518 -30.61 9.56 -7.31
C ALA A 518 -29.13 9.54 -6.90
N THR A 519 -28.84 9.25 -5.63
CA THR A 519 -27.45 9.05 -5.17
C THR A 519 -26.88 7.77 -5.79
N VAL A 520 -27.68 6.70 -5.82
CA VAL A 520 -27.36 5.46 -6.54
C VAL A 520 -27.25 5.73 -8.05
N ALA A 521 -28.13 6.54 -8.64
CA ALA A 521 -28.07 6.92 -10.05
C ALA A 521 -26.82 7.75 -10.40
N THR A 522 -26.41 8.67 -9.52
CA THR A 522 -25.19 9.48 -9.66
C THR A 522 -23.95 8.61 -9.50
N LEU A 523 -23.96 7.67 -8.55
CA LEU A 523 -22.94 6.61 -8.44
C LEU A 523 -22.86 5.80 -9.72
N THR A 524 -23.98 5.26 -10.22
CA THR A 524 -23.99 4.50 -11.48
C THR A 524 -23.62 5.37 -12.68
N GLY A 525 -23.90 6.66 -12.65
CA GLY A 525 -23.53 7.62 -13.69
C GLY A 525 -22.03 7.90 -13.70
N VAL A 526 -21.42 8.16 -12.53
CA VAL A 526 -19.97 8.38 -12.39
C VAL A 526 -19.18 7.09 -12.62
N VAL A 527 -19.69 5.96 -12.13
CA VAL A 527 -19.15 4.62 -12.34
C VAL A 527 -19.28 4.24 -13.82
N GLY A 528 -20.45 4.47 -14.41
CA GLY A 528 -20.72 4.27 -15.82
C GLY A 528 -19.83 5.15 -16.70
N LEU A 529 -19.65 6.43 -16.37
CA LEU A 529 -18.73 7.34 -17.06
C LEU A 529 -17.27 6.91 -16.92
N ASN A 530 -16.81 6.49 -15.75
CA ASN A 530 -15.45 5.98 -15.56
C ASN A 530 -15.24 4.65 -16.30
N TYR A 531 -16.24 3.78 -16.32
CA TYR A 531 -16.21 2.52 -17.04
C TYR A 531 -16.25 2.75 -18.56
N VAL A 532 -17.10 3.68 -19.04
CA VAL A 532 -17.16 4.10 -20.45
C VAL A 532 -15.88 4.83 -20.84
N ALA A 533 -15.27 5.64 -19.97
CA ALA A 533 -13.98 6.27 -20.23
C ALA A 533 -12.84 5.23 -20.27
N ALA A 534 -12.90 4.18 -19.45
CA ALA A 534 -11.97 3.06 -19.52
C ALA A 534 -12.17 2.24 -20.81
N ILE A 535 -13.42 1.94 -21.19
CA ILE A 535 -13.77 1.32 -22.47
C ILE A 535 -13.32 2.20 -23.63
N ALA A 536 -13.58 3.50 -23.56
CA ALA A 536 -13.19 4.45 -24.59
C ALA A 536 -11.67 4.53 -24.68
N ALA A 537 -10.93 4.56 -23.58
CA ALA A 537 -9.46 4.53 -23.61
C ALA A 537 -8.91 3.22 -24.22
N ILE A 538 -9.58 2.09 -23.97
CA ILE A 538 -9.23 0.77 -24.54
C ILE A 538 -9.61 0.70 -26.04
N ALA A 539 -10.75 1.24 -26.43
CA ALA A 539 -11.27 1.20 -27.80
C ALA A 539 -10.68 2.28 -28.72
N TRP A 540 -10.38 3.48 -28.19
CA TRP A 540 -9.76 4.62 -28.87
C TRP A 540 -8.42 4.25 -29.50
N LYS A 541 -7.73 3.27 -28.91
CA LYS A 541 -6.43 2.84 -29.39
C LYS A 541 -6.45 1.84 -30.54
N ARG A 542 -7.64 1.31 -30.91
CA ARG A 542 -7.77 0.27 -31.94
C ARG A 542 -8.00 0.79 -33.36
N ARG A 543 -7.88 2.09 -33.69
CA ARG A 543 -7.82 2.52 -35.11
C ARG A 543 -7.38 3.96 -35.40
N ASN A 544 -6.40 4.05 -36.30
CA ASN A 544 -6.01 5.19 -37.15
C ASN A 544 -7.07 5.55 -38.23
N THR A 545 -8.38 5.42 -37.98
CA THR A 545 -9.42 5.60 -39.03
C THR A 545 -10.68 6.32 -38.57
N LEU A 546 -10.56 7.42 -37.83
CA LEU A 546 -11.66 8.37 -37.67
C LEU A 546 -11.16 9.77 -38.01
N PRO A 547 -11.80 10.49 -38.95
CA PRO A 547 -11.47 11.88 -39.24
C PRO A 547 -11.96 12.72 -38.07
N LEU A 548 -11.11 12.91 -37.06
CA LEU A 548 -11.41 13.71 -35.87
C LEU A 548 -11.14 15.20 -36.11
N SER A 549 -11.62 15.71 -37.24
CA SER A 549 -11.77 17.16 -37.46
C SER A 549 -12.99 17.75 -36.74
N GLU A 550 -13.90 16.93 -36.18
CA GLU A 550 -15.16 17.42 -35.60
C GLU A 550 -15.31 17.33 -34.06
N VAL A 551 -14.42 16.66 -33.32
CA VAL A 551 -14.49 16.59 -31.83
C VAL A 551 -13.38 17.40 -31.15
N THR A 552 -12.61 18.17 -31.91
CA THR A 552 -11.58 19.10 -31.38
C THR A 552 -12.06 20.52 -31.13
N GLU A 553 -13.37 20.78 -31.29
CA GLU A 553 -14.08 22.04 -31.01
C GLU A 553 -14.36 22.29 -29.50
N LEU A 554 -13.60 21.67 -28.58
CA LEU A 554 -13.55 22.07 -27.15
C LEU A 554 -12.21 22.78 -26.87
N SER A 555 -11.93 23.81 -27.67
CA SER A 555 -10.59 24.33 -27.99
C SER A 555 -10.03 25.40 -27.03
N TRP A 556 -10.79 25.97 -26.09
CA TRP A 556 -10.25 27.06 -25.26
C TRP A 556 -9.42 26.60 -24.05
N TRP A 557 -9.75 25.48 -23.40
CA TRP A 557 -9.01 24.98 -22.21
C TRP A 557 -7.61 24.44 -22.55
N LYS A 558 -7.43 23.90 -23.77
CA LYS A 558 -6.13 23.36 -24.23
C LYS A 558 -5.05 24.45 -24.39
N ARG A 559 -5.43 25.72 -24.46
CA ARG A 559 -4.49 26.85 -24.59
C ARG A 559 -4.00 27.41 -23.24
N VAL A 560 -4.66 27.09 -22.12
CA VAL A 560 -4.42 27.77 -20.83
C VAL A 560 -3.72 26.87 -19.80
N LEU A 561 -3.87 25.55 -19.87
CA LEU A 561 -3.32 24.64 -18.86
C LEU A 561 -2.44 23.53 -19.49
N PRO A 562 -1.24 23.26 -18.96
CA PRO A 562 -0.44 22.12 -19.37
C PRO A 562 -1.24 20.81 -19.29
N PRO A 563 -1.05 19.85 -20.23
CA PRO A 563 -1.77 18.56 -20.23
C PRO A 563 -1.63 17.75 -18.93
N SER A 564 -0.56 17.98 -18.17
CA SER A 564 -0.36 17.41 -16.83
C SER A 564 -1.31 18.00 -15.79
N VAL A 565 -1.53 19.32 -15.82
CA VAL A 565 -2.43 20.03 -14.92
C VAL A 565 -3.88 19.68 -15.22
N LEU A 566 -4.27 19.56 -16.50
CA LEU A 566 -5.62 19.13 -16.87
C LEU A 566 -5.93 17.72 -16.33
N ARG A 567 -5.01 16.77 -16.49
CA ARG A 567 -5.15 15.40 -15.96
C ARG A 567 -5.25 15.38 -14.44
N LEU A 568 -4.39 16.14 -13.75
CA LEU A 568 -4.45 16.25 -12.29
C LEU A 568 -5.76 16.90 -11.83
N THR A 569 -6.22 17.94 -12.52
CA THR A 569 -7.47 18.63 -12.22
C THR A 569 -8.66 17.69 -12.39
N LEU A 570 -8.71 16.93 -13.49
CA LEU A 570 -9.74 15.91 -13.70
C LEU A 570 -9.77 14.90 -12.56
N VAL A 571 -8.61 14.40 -12.14
CA VAL A 571 -8.49 13.46 -11.01
C VAL A 571 -8.99 14.07 -9.70
N LEU A 572 -8.58 15.31 -9.42
CA LEU A 572 -9.02 16.02 -8.21
C LEU A 572 -10.53 16.25 -8.23
N VAL A 573 -11.11 16.61 -9.37
CA VAL A 573 -12.55 16.75 -9.56
C VAL A 573 -13.26 15.41 -9.35
N THR A 574 -12.77 14.31 -9.93
CA THR A 574 -13.36 12.97 -9.73
C THR A 574 -13.29 12.56 -8.26
N LEU A 575 -12.15 12.74 -7.58
CA LEU A 575 -12.01 12.46 -6.16
C LEU A 575 -12.91 13.36 -5.29
N ALA A 576 -13.07 14.64 -5.67
CA ALA A 576 -13.97 15.57 -4.99
C ALA A 576 -15.44 15.16 -5.17
N ILE A 577 -15.85 14.71 -6.36
CA ILE A 577 -17.19 14.15 -6.61
C ILE A 577 -17.41 12.89 -5.77
N LEU A 578 -16.45 11.95 -5.76
CA LEU A 578 -16.55 10.74 -4.94
C LEU A 578 -16.65 11.07 -3.45
N LEU A 579 -15.87 12.04 -2.97
CA LEU A 579 -15.96 12.53 -1.59
C LEU A 579 -17.31 13.21 -1.31
N ALA A 580 -17.83 14.02 -2.22
CA ALA A 580 -19.13 14.66 -2.10
C ALA A 580 -20.25 13.61 -2.02
N VAL A 581 -20.23 12.61 -2.90
CA VAL A 581 -21.17 11.47 -2.87
C VAL A 581 -21.04 10.70 -1.56
N TRP A 582 -19.81 10.47 -1.08
CA TRP A 582 -19.55 9.79 0.19
C TRP A 582 -20.15 10.56 1.38
N LEU A 583 -19.98 11.89 1.40
CA LEU A 583 -20.57 12.78 2.40
C LEU A 583 -22.09 12.87 2.28
N ILE A 584 -22.64 12.94 1.06
CA ILE A 584 -24.09 12.94 0.82
C ILE A 584 -24.69 11.62 1.32
N MET A 585 -24.06 10.48 1.07
CA MET A 585 -24.51 9.20 1.65
C MET A 585 -24.48 9.23 3.17
N LEU A 586 -23.38 9.69 3.78
CA LEU A 586 -23.28 9.83 5.23
C LEU A 586 -24.42 10.70 5.79
N GLY A 587 -24.64 11.87 5.20
CA GLY A 587 -25.65 12.85 5.60
C GLY A 587 -27.09 12.37 5.39
N SER A 588 -27.41 11.82 4.21
CA SER A 588 -28.74 11.32 3.87
C SER A 588 -29.16 10.13 4.73
N PHE A 589 -28.25 9.18 5.00
CA PHE A 589 -28.53 8.05 5.88
C PHE A 589 -28.67 8.49 7.34
N ALA A 590 -27.81 9.40 7.81
CA ALA A 590 -27.93 9.97 9.14
C ALA A 590 -29.26 10.73 9.33
N ALA A 591 -29.62 11.60 8.37
CA ALA A 591 -30.89 12.34 8.36
C ALA A 591 -32.11 11.41 8.29
N GLY A 592 -32.06 10.38 7.43
CA GLY A 592 -33.16 9.44 7.25
C GLY A 592 -33.41 8.55 8.47
N VAL A 593 -32.36 8.06 9.13
CA VAL A 593 -32.50 7.32 10.40
C VAL A 593 -33.01 8.26 11.49
N PHE A 594 -32.42 9.45 11.64
CA PHE A 594 -32.84 10.43 12.62
C PHE A 594 -34.34 10.78 12.47
N GLY A 595 -34.76 11.21 11.28
CA GLY A 595 -36.12 11.68 11.04
C GLY A 595 -37.19 10.62 11.29
N ARG A 596 -36.88 9.33 11.10
CA ARG A 596 -37.78 8.22 11.43
C ARG A 596 -37.83 7.90 12.92
N VAL A 597 -36.68 7.89 13.58
CA VAL A 597 -36.60 7.65 15.04
C VAL A 597 -37.33 8.76 15.80
N THR A 598 -37.31 9.99 15.29
CA THR A 598 -37.92 11.17 15.94
C THR A 598 -39.35 11.47 15.49
N ALA A 599 -39.96 10.69 14.59
CA ALA A 599 -41.22 11.03 13.91
C ALA A 599 -42.42 11.25 14.86
N ASP A 600 -42.54 10.46 15.93
CA ASP A 600 -43.70 10.52 16.86
C ASP A 600 -43.42 11.37 18.11
N GLY A 601 -42.26 12.00 18.20
CA GLY A 601 -41.90 12.98 19.24
C GLY A 601 -41.81 12.49 20.70
N HIS A 602 -42.12 11.24 21.04
CA HIS A 602 -42.30 10.86 22.46
C HIS A 602 -41.43 9.71 22.97
N ARG A 603 -40.88 8.82 22.12
CA ARG A 603 -39.93 7.75 22.55
C ARG A 603 -38.94 7.36 21.45
N VAL A 604 -37.65 7.36 21.79
CA VAL A 604 -36.57 6.82 20.96
C VAL A 604 -36.45 5.32 21.24
N ASP A 605 -36.89 4.51 20.29
CA ASP A 605 -36.85 3.04 20.40
C ASP A 605 -36.16 2.47 19.15
N ILE A 606 -35.29 1.47 19.35
CA ILE A 606 -34.51 0.88 18.25
C ILE A 606 -35.39 0.06 17.31
N ASP A 607 -36.49 -0.51 17.82
CA ASP A 607 -37.44 -1.31 17.05
C ASP A 607 -38.21 -0.50 16.00
N ARG A 608 -38.20 0.84 16.13
CA ARG A 608 -38.79 1.76 15.15
C ARG A 608 -37.90 2.05 13.96
N VAL A 609 -36.62 1.64 14.02
CA VAL A 609 -35.73 1.71 12.86
C VAL A 609 -36.10 0.55 11.93
N PRO A 610 -36.74 0.80 10.77
CA PRO A 610 -37.17 -0.29 9.90
C PRO A 610 -35.95 -1.08 9.46
N TYR A 611 -36.09 -2.39 9.57
CA TYR A 611 -35.06 -3.35 9.22
C TYR A 611 -33.75 -3.19 10.00
N TRP A 612 -33.74 -2.66 11.24
CA TRP A 612 -32.53 -2.56 12.09
C TRP A 612 -31.69 -3.85 12.10
N GLN A 613 -32.35 -5.01 12.03
CA GLN A 613 -31.75 -6.33 11.84
C GLN A 613 -30.96 -6.45 10.52
N LEU A 614 -31.49 -5.96 9.39
CA LEU A 614 -30.76 -5.84 8.12
C LEU A 614 -29.57 -4.88 8.22
N TRP A 615 -29.62 -3.82 9.03
CA TRP A 615 -28.43 -2.97 9.25
C TRP A 615 -27.34 -3.71 10.02
N LEU A 616 -27.71 -4.55 10.98
CA LEU A 616 -26.75 -5.45 11.63
C LEU A 616 -26.19 -6.49 10.66
N VAL A 617 -27.03 -7.02 9.76
CA VAL A 617 -26.58 -7.91 8.68
C VAL A 617 -25.65 -7.16 7.72
N VAL A 618 -25.99 -5.94 7.29
CA VAL A 618 -25.14 -5.11 6.42
C VAL A 618 -23.84 -4.75 7.12
N LEU A 619 -23.87 -4.31 8.38
CA LEU A 619 -22.69 -4.06 9.20
C LEU A 619 -21.83 -5.32 9.33
N LEU A 620 -22.44 -6.48 9.58
CA LEU A 620 -21.75 -7.76 9.64
C LEU A 620 -21.13 -8.13 8.30
N LEU A 621 -21.87 -8.01 7.19
CA LEU A 621 -21.38 -8.25 5.83
C LEU A 621 -20.27 -7.27 5.47
N THR A 622 -20.35 -6.01 5.93
CA THR A 622 -19.31 -4.99 5.77
C THR A 622 -18.05 -5.41 6.51
N VAL A 623 -18.15 -5.68 7.81
CA VAL A 623 -17.04 -6.15 8.65
C VAL A 623 -16.45 -7.46 8.10
N MET A 624 -17.31 -8.34 7.59
CA MET A 624 -16.92 -9.58 6.94
C MET A 624 -16.20 -9.31 5.62
N SER A 625 -16.63 -8.34 4.82
CA SER A 625 -15.93 -7.90 3.60
C SER A 625 -14.54 -7.34 3.90
N PHE A 626 -14.37 -6.64 5.04
CA PHE A 626 -13.05 -6.17 5.50
C PHE A 626 -12.07 -7.31 5.80
N GLY A 627 -12.57 -8.51 6.14
CA GLY A 627 -11.78 -9.66 6.59
C GLY A 627 -11.70 -10.83 5.61
N LEU A 628 -12.70 -11.06 4.76
CA LEU A 628 -12.81 -12.22 3.87
C LEU A 628 -12.44 -11.92 2.42
N VAL A 629 -12.54 -10.65 2.01
CA VAL A 629 -12.34 -10.25 0.62
C VAL A 629 -10.87 -9.86 0.41
N ASP A 630 -10.23 -10.52 -0.54
CA ASP A 630 -8.83 -10.26 -0.90
C ASP A 630 -8.76 -9.23 -2.02
N VAL A 631 -8.17 -8.07 -1.72
CA VAL A 631 -8.13 -6.88 -2.59
C VAL A 631 -7.34 -7.13 -3.88
N THR A 632 -6.30 -7.97 -3.85
CA THR A 632 -5.58 -8.41 -5.06
C THR A 632 -6.44 -9.37 -5.90
N SER A 633 -7.17 -10.28 -5.26
CA SER A 633 -8.08 -11.18 -5.99
C SER A 633 -9.22 -10.42 -6.68
N LEU A 634 -9.58 -9.23 -6.19
CA LEU A 634 -10.53 -8.29 -6.79
C LEU A 634 -9.85 -7.18 -7.60
N SER A 635 -8.69 -7.46 -8.18
CA SER A 635 -7.98 -6.54 -9.08
C SER A 635 -7.82 -7.14 -10.47
N LEU A 636 -7.26 -6.39 -11.40
CA LEU A 636 -6.90 -6.90 -12.72
C LEU A 636 -5.67 -7.83 -12.69
N HIS A 637 -4.93 -7.90 -11.58
CA HIS A 637 -3.72 -8.72 -11.48
C HIS A 637 -3.94 -10.19 -11.89
N PRO A 638 -4.94 -10.95 -11.37
CA PRO A 638 -5.13 -12.34 -11.76
C PRO A 638 -5.51 -12.51 -13.23
N PHE A 639 -6.34 -11.60 -13.76
CA PHE A 639 -6.72 -11.60 -15.17
C PHE A 639 -5.50 -11.37 -16.07
N TYR A 640 -4.72 -10.33 -15.75
CA TYR A 640 -3.51 -9.98 -16.48
C TYR A 640 -2.47 -11.09 -16.47
N ARG A 641 -2.22 -11.69 -15.30
CA ARG A 641 -1.34 -12.85 -15.15
C ARG A 641 -1.77 -14.00 -16.05
N LEU A 642 -3.06 -14.35 -16.06
CA LEU A 642 -3.59 -15.41 -16.92
C LEU A 642 -3.43 -15.09 -18.41
N ARG A 643 -3.61 -13.83 -18.82
CA ARG A 643 -3.41 -13.41 -20.21
C ARG A 643 -1.96 -13.48 -20.66
N LEU A 644 -1.03 -13.08 -19.80
CA LEU A 644 0.40 -13.26 -20.05
C LEU A 644 0.77 -14.75 -20.10
N ALA A 645 0.32 -15.55 -19.13
CA ALA A 645 0.57 -16.99 -19.10
C ALA A 645 0.07 -17.68 -20.38
N HIS A 646 -1.16 -17.35 -20.83
CA HIS A 646 -1.71 -17.89 -22.06
C HIS A 646 -0.83 -17.66 -23.30
N THR A 647 -0.06 -16.57 -23.33
CA THR A 647 0.75 -16.19 -24.50
C THR A 647 2.20 -16.65 -24.38
N PHE A 648 2.76 -16.55 -23.18
CA PHE A 648 4.19 -16.70 -22.93
C PHE A 648 4.54 -18.00 -22.19
N ALA A 649 3.65 -18.54 -21.35
CA ALA A 649 3.89 -19.80 -20.65
C ALA A 649 3.56 -20.97 -21.58
N VAL A 650 4.54 -21.38 -22.38
CA VAL A 650 4.40 -22.39 -23.44
C VAL A 650 5.54 -23.40 -23.35
N ARG A 651 5.26 -24.66 -23.64
CA ARG A 651 6.28 -25.73 -23.78
C ARG A 651 6.16 -26.46 -25.10
N ARG A 652 7.24 -27.11 -25.53
CA ARG A 652 7.23 -28.00 -26.70
C ARG A 652 6.84 -29.41 -26.28
N VAL A 653 5.88 -29.98 -27.00
CA VAL A 653 5.39 -31.35 -26.76
C VAL A 653 5.35 -32.11 -28.07
N PRO A 654 5.58 -33.44 -28.06
CA PRO A 654 5.44 -34.23 -29.27
C PRO A 654 3.97 -34.20 -29.74
N SER A 655 3.78 -34.10 -31.06
CA SER A 655 2.45 -34.11 -31.67
C SER A 655 1.84 -35.50 -31.59
N SER A 656 0.64 -35.62 -31.04
CA SER A 656 -0.11 -36.88 -31.03
C SER A 656 -0.65 -37.28 -32.40
N ARG A 657 -0.73 -36.33 -33.34
CA ARG A 657 -1.29 -36.54 -34.69
C ARG A 657 -0.27 -37.05 -35.71
N ARG A 658 1.00 -36.66 -35.56
CA ARG A 658 2.08 -37.02 -36.48
C ARG A 658 3.36 -37.33 -35.69
N PRO A 659 3.82 -38.59 -35.69
CA PRO A 659 5.09 -38.97 -35.07
C PRO A 659 6.25 -38.14 -35.62
N GLY A 660 7.10 -37.60 -34.75
CA GLY A 660 8.26 -36.78 -35.12
C GLY A 660 7.98 -35.29 -35.29
N GLU A 661 6.72 -34.85 -35.27
CA GLU A 661 6.36 -33.43 -35.28
C GLU A 661 6.25 -32.89 -33.85
N TRP A 662 6.71 -31.67 -33.63
CA TRP A 662 6.60 -30.97 -32.34
C TRP A 662 5.51 -29.90 -32.42
N ARG A 663 4.71 -29.77 -31.35
CA ARG A 663 3.73 -28.69 -31.20
C ARG A 663 4.01 -27.90 -29.93
N ALA A 664 3.54 -26.66 -29.90
CA ALA A 664 3.52 -25.84 -28.70
C ALA A 664 2.25 -26.12 -27.90
N GLU A 665 2.38 -26.19 -26.59
CA GLU A 665 1.27 -26.34 -25.65
C GLU A 665 1.41 -25.32 -24.52
N GLY A 666 0.36 -24.52 -24.31
CA GLY A 666 0.29 -23.57 -23.22
C GLY A 666 0.18 -24.28 -21.87
N TYR A 667 0.78 -23.70 -20.83
CA TYR A 667 0.61 -24.16 -19.46
C TYR A 667 -0.86 -24.06 -19.07
N ARG A 668 -1.37 -25.09 -18.37
CA ARG A 668 -2.76 -25.07 -17.90
C ARG A 668 -2.88 -24.13 -16.71
N SER A 669 -4.03 -23.46 -16.57
CA SER A 669 -4.27 -22.53 -15.46
C SER A 669 -4.29 -23.18 -14.07
N ASP A 670 -4.45 -24.49 -14.00
CA ASP A 670 -4.40 -25.29 -12.78
C ASP A 670 -3.00 -25.85 -12.47
N GLU A 671 -2.06 -25.74 -13.41
CA GLU A 671 -0.67 -26.16 -13.22
C GLU A 671 0.11 -25.08 -12.50
N TRP A 672 0.89 -25.48 -11.50
CA TRP A 672 1.53 -24.54 -10.60
C TRP A 672 3.00 -24.32 -10.99
N THR A 673 3.31 -23.14 -11.54
CA THR A 673 4.66 -22.73 -11.92
C THR A 673 5.43 -22.13 -10.73
N ARG A 674 5.65 -22.93 -9.67
CA ARG A 674 6.31 -22.51 -8.42
C ARG A 674 7.66 -21.84 -8.69
N LEU A 675 7.88 -20.62 -8.17
CA LEU A 675 9.10 -19.88 -8.48
C LEU A 675 10.37 -20.61 -7.99
N ASP A 676 10.30 -21.36 -6.88
CA ASP A 676 11.43 -22.14 -6.37
C ASP A 676 11.74 -23.41 -7.17
N GLU A 677 10.76 -23.99 -7.86
CA GLU A 677 10.92 -25.26 -8.59
C GLU A 677 11.19 -25.04 -10.08
N VAL A 678 10.47 -24.10 -10.71
CA VAL A 678 10.58 -23.82 -12.15
C VAL A 678 11.21 -22.46 -12.47
N GLY A 679 11.72 -21.77 -11.45
CA GLY A 679 12.45 -20.51 -11.61
C GLY A 679 13.91 -20.66 -12.04
N SER A 680 14.42 -21.90 -12.12
CA SER A 680 15.78 -22.25 -12.53
C SER A 680 15.78 -23.07 -13.81
N VAL A 681 16.88 -23.00 -14.57
CA VAL A 681 17.09 -23.82 -15.77
C VAL A 681 17.50 -25.24 -15.37
N PRO A 682 16.73 -26.29 -15.72
CA PRO A 682 17.02 -27.67 -15.29
C PRO A 682 18.39 -28.18 -15.78
N ALA A 683 18.81 -27.78 -16.98
CA ALA A 683 20.09 -28.15 -17.58
C ALA A 683 21.31 -27.41 -16.98
N GLY A 684 21.08 -26.51 -16.02
CA GLY A 684 22.05 -25.47 -15.67
C GLY A 684 21.98 -24.29 -16.64
N GLY A 685 22.46 -23.13 -16.21
CA GLY A 685 22.42 -21.89 -17.01
C GLY A 685 22.19 -20.64 -16.15
N PRO A 686 21.75 -19.52 -16.75
CA PRO A 686 21.61 -18.25 -16.06
C PRO A 686 20.56 -18.29 -14.95
N ARG A 687 20.83 -17.53 -13.89
CA ARG A 687 19.86 -17.20 -12.86
C ARG A 687 18.92 -16.11 -13.37
N PHE A 688 17.63 -16.42 -13.43
CA PHE A 688 16.61 -15.46 -13.85
C PHE A 688 16.20 -14.55 -12.69
N VAL A 689 16.23 -13.24 -12.94
CA VAL A 689 15.83 -12.21 -11.99
C VAL A 689 14.74 -11.36 -12.64
N PHE A 690 13.53 -11.42 -12.10
CA PHE A 690 12.45 -10.53 -12.47
C PHE A 690 12.50 -9.30 -11.57
N ALA A 691 12.98 -8.19 -12.10
CA ALA A 691 13.09 -6.94 -11.38
C ALA A 691 11.71 -6.25 -11.32
N ALA A 692 11.26 -5.96 -10.10
CA ALA A 692 10.04 -5.24 -9.79
C ALA A 692 10.35 -4.07 -8.84
N ALA A 693 9.33 -3.26 -8.52
CA ALA A 693 9.47 -2.11 -7.64
C ALA A 693 8.53 -2.23 -6.44
N ALA A 694 9.06 -2.04 -5.22
CA ALA A 694 8.25 -1.93 -4.02
C ALA A 694 8.04 -0.45 -3.64
N THR A 695 6.79 -0.04 -3.44
CA THR A 695 6.49 1.36 -3.08
C THR A 695 6.66 1.59 -1.58
N LEU A 696 7.28 2.72 -1.22
CA LEU A 696 7.46 3.17 0.17
C LEU A 696 6.96 4.61 0.39
N SER A 697 6.50 4.88 1.61
CA SER A 697 5.94 6.17 2.05
C SER A 697 6.56 6.62 3.38
N GLY A 698 6.57 7.94 3.62
CA GLY A 698 7.12 8.54 4.83
C GLY A 698 8.65 8.45 4.90
N ASP A 699 9.18 8.23 6.10
CA ASP A 699 10.63 8.20 6.39
C ASP A 699 11.37 7.01 5.76
N ALA A 700 10.63 6.04 5.20
CA ALA A 700 11.20 4.87 4.52
C ALA A 700 11.53 5.13 3.04
N LYS A 701 11.30 6.34 2.52
CA LYS A 701 11.65 6.68 1.15
C LYS A 701 13.17 6.85 1.02
N PRO A 702 13.82 6.28 -0.01
CA PRO A 702 15.25 6.48 -0.24
C PRO A 702 15.62 7.95 -0.46
N ALA A 703 14.80 8.67 -1.24
CA ALA A 703 15.01 10.08 -1.55
C ALA A 703 13.67 10.81 -1.81
N PRO A 704 13.63 12.15 -1.64
CA PRO A 704 12.48 12.94 -2.07
C PRO A 704 12.16 12.69 -3.55
N GLY A 705 10.91 12.36 -3.86
CA GLY A 705 10.46 12.04 -5.22
C GLY A 705 10.66 10.58 -5.65
N LEU A 706 11.58 9.84 -5.02
CA LEU A 706 11.77 8.41 -5.24
C LEU A 706 10.92 7.60 -4.24
N ASN A 707 9.68 7.28 -4.64
CA ASN A 707 8.74 6.53 -3.79
C ASN A 707 8.82 5.00 -3.99
N ALA A 708 9.91 4.48 -4.57
CA ALA A 708 10.07 3.06 -4.83
C ALA A 708 11.51 2.60 -4.59
N VAL A 709 11.65 1.34 -4.20
CA VAL A 709 12.91 0.60 -4.05
C VAL A 709 12.87 -0.65 -4.92
N SER A 710 14.05 -1.18 -5.26
CA SER A 710 14.17 -2.44 -5.96
C SER A 710 13.53 -3.60 -5.19
N TYR A 711 12.80 -4.45 -5.91
CA TYR A 711 12.23 -5.69 -5.42
C TYR A 711 12.44 -6.79 -6.46
N ALA A 712 13.45 -7.63 -6.28
CA ALA A 712 13.79 -8.73 -7.17
C ALA A 712 13.04 -10.02 -6.79
N LEU A 713 12.56 -10.72 -7.81
CA LEU A 713 11.95 -12.05 -7.70
C LEU A 713 12.83 -13.06 -8.45
N SER A 714 13.35 -14.07 -7.76
CA SER A 714 14.16 -15.15 -8.34
C SER A 714 13.87 -16.50 -7.67
N ALA A 715 14.37 -17.59 -8.25
CA ALA A 715 14.19 -18.94 -7.72
C ALA A 715 14.72 -19.11 -6.30
N ASP A 716 15.84 -18.44 -5.98
CA ASP A 716 16.53 -18.60 -4.72
C ASP A 716 16.07 -17.56 -3.68
N TYR A 717 15.95 -16.30 -4.11
CA TYR A 717 15.71 -15.17 -3.23
C TYR A 717 14.66 -14.18 -3.73
N ILE A 718 13.89 -13.62 -2.80
CA ILE A 718 12.93 -12.54 -3.02
C ILE A 718 13.23 -11.39 -2.06
N GLY A 719 13.21 -10.16 -2.58
CA GLY A 719 13.39 -8.96 -1.76
C GLY A 719 14.23 -7.92 -2.45
N GLY A 720 15.01 -7.17 -1.69
CA GLY A 720 15.88 -6.14 -2.23
C GLY A 720 16.76 -5.54 -1.13
N PRO A 721 17.82 -4.81 -1.48
CA PRO A 721 18.82 -4.30 -0.53
C PRO A 721 18.23 -3.45 0.59
N GLU A 722 17.25 -2.59 0.28
CA GLU A 722 16.60 -1.70 1.25
C GLU A 722 15.60 -2.41 2.17
N LEU A 723 15.01 -3.51 1.72
CA LEU A 723 14.03 -4.26 2.49
C LEU A 723 14.65 -5.46 3.22
N GLY A 724 15.73 -6.02 2.68
CA GLY A 724 16.29 -7.32 3.03
C GLY A 724 15.88 -8.42 2.04
N TRP A 725 16.33 -9.65 2.31
CA TRP A 725 16.12 -10.80 1.43
C TRP A 725 15.45 -11.96 2.17
N LEU A 726 14.63 -12.71 1.44
CA LEU A 726 13.92 -13.90 1.91
C LEU A 726 14.25 -15.07 0.98
N ARG A 727 14.44 -16.27 1.55
CA ARG A 727 14.59 -17.51 0.78
C ARG A 727 13.27 -17.87 0.13
N THR A 728 13.24 -17.95 -1.20
CA THR A 728 12.01 -18.15 -1.98
C THR A 728 11.30 -19.44 -1.62
N ARG A 729 12.01 -20.58 -1.63
CA ARG A 729 11.46 -21.90 -1.29
C ARG A 729 10.76 -21.91 0.06
N GLU A 730 11.48 -21.44 1.07
CA GLU A 730 10.99 -21.47 2.45
C GLU A 730 9.84 -20.47 2.65
N LEU A 731 9.89 -19.31 1.98
CA LEU A 731 8.80 -18.34 1.96
C LEU A 731 7.54 -18.96 1.35
N ILE A 732 7.68 -19.67 0.23
CA ILE A 732 6.55 -20.33 -0.41
C ILE A 732 5.97 -21.35 0.56
N ASP A 733 6.76 -22.21 1.20
CA ASP A 733 6.23 -23.26 2.09
C ASP A 733 5.35 -22.70 3.21
N VAL A 734 5.72 -21.54 3.77
CA VAL A 734 5.01 -20.89 4.89
C VAL A 734 3.91 -19.93 4.45
N ALA A 735 3.91 -19.51 3.17
CA ALA A 735 2.95 -18.54 2.66
C ALA A 735 1.51 -19.10 2.67
N PRO A 736 0.49 -18.28 3.01
CA PRO A 736 -0.91 -18.64 2.83
C PRO A 736 -1.26 -18.87 1.35
N PRO A 737 -2.29 -19.69 1.03
CA PRO A 737 -2.63 -20.04 -0.36
C PRO A 737 -2.80 -18.84 -1.31
N ARG A 738 -3.34 -17.72 -0.85
CA ARG A 738 -3.53 -16.51 -1.67
C ARG A 738 -2.22 -15.78 -1.99
N ILE A 739 -1.24 -15.82 -1.08
CA ILE A 739 0.09 -15.25 -1.32
C ILE A 739 0.92 -16.21 -2.17
N LYS A 740 0.82 -17.53 -1.90
CA LYS A 740 1.47 -18.56 -2.71
C LYS A 740 1.17 -18.40 -4.21
N ARG A 741 -0.07 -18.06 -4.56
CA ARG A 741 -0.48 -17.83 -5.96
C ARG A 741 0.32 -16.74 -6.67
N ASP A 742 0.91 -15.81 -5.93
CA ASP A 742 1.70 -14.70 -6.47
C ASP A 742 3.21 -14.96 -6.36
N LEU A 743 3.61 -16.18 -6.00
CA LEU A 743 5.00 -16.66 -5.91
C LEU A 743 5.27 -17.74 -6.98
N THR A 744 4.86 -17.46 -8.21
CA THR A 744 5.08 -18.29 -9.40
C THR A 744 5.87 -17.53 -10.45
N VAL A 745 6.47 -18.22 -11.42
CA VAL A 745 7.15 -17.57 -12.57
C VAL A 745 6.15 -16.69 -13.33
N GLU A 746 4.95 -17.19 -13.62
CA GLU A 746 3.89 -16.40 -14.27
C GLU A 746 3.52 -15.14 -13.48
N ALA A 747 3.45 -15.24 -12.15
CA ALA A 747 3.20 -14.08 -11.29
C ALA A 747 4.39 -13.12 -11.31
N ALA A 748 5.63 -13.61 -11.30
CA ALA A 748 6.82 -12.78 -11.38
C ALA A 748 6.85 -11.98 -12.69
N MET A 749 6.53 -12.62 -13.83
CA MET A 749 6.35 -11.97 -15.13
C MET A 749 5.26 -10.88 -15.09
N ALA A 750 4.11 -11.18 -14.47
CA ALA A 750 2.99 -10.25 -14.38
C ALA A 750 3.26 -9.07 -13.42
N VAL A 751 3.94 -9.32 -12.30
CA VAL A 751 4.29 -8.28 -11.31
C VAL A 751 5.38 -7.36 -11.85
N SER A 752 6.41 -7.92 -12.49
CA SER A 752 7.48 -7.12 -13.11
C SER A 752 6.95 -6.23 -14.24
N GLY A 753 5.82 -6.61 -14.87
CA GLY A 753 5.12 -5.86 -15.92
C GLY A 753 3.84 -5.13 -15.51
N ALA A 754 3.61 -4.92 -14.21
CA ALA A 754 2.40 -4.31 -13.68
C ALA A 754 2.35 -2.78 -13.88
N ALA A 755 2.46 -2.31 -15.13
CA ALA A 755 2.63 -0.89 -15.49
C ALA A 755 1.45 0.00 -15.05
N PHE A 756 0.26 -0.58 -14.90
CA PHE A 756 -0.91 0.10 -14.33
C PHE A 756 -1.10 -0.29 -12.86
N ALA A 757 -0.50 0.48 -11.95
CA ALA A 757 -0.67 0.31 -10.52
C ALA A 757 -1.11 1.60 -9.83
N SER A 758 -1.77 1.46 -8.68
CA SER A 758 -2.14 2.57 -7.80
C SER A 758 -0.94 3.21 -7.10
N ALA A 759 0.24 2.59 -7.21
CA ALA A 759 1.51 3.07 -6.70
C ALA A 759 2.64 2.81 -7.72
N MET A 760 2.97 3.84 -8.49
CA MET A 760 3.92 3.76 -9.62
C MET A 760 5.31 4.33 -9.27
N GLY A 761 5.71 4.30 -7.99
CA GLY A 761 7.05 4.75 -7.57
C GLY A 761 7.42 6.15 -8.04
N ARG A 762 8.44 6.23 -8.91
CA ARG A 762 8.93 7.48 -9.55
C ARG A 762 7.94 8.12 -10.51
N GLN A 763 7.06 7.32 -11.08
CA GLN A 763 6.09 7.76 -12.09
C GLN A 763 4.75 8.18 -11.45
N ASN A 764 4.69 8.35 -10.13
CA ASN A 764 3.47 8.72 -9.42
C ASN A 764 3.06 10.16 -9.78
N ARG A 765 1.90 10.34 -10.44
CA ARG A 765 1.41 11.61 -11.02
C ARG A 765 0.03 11.99 -10.48
N GLY A 766 -0.39 11.40 -9.36
CA GLY A 766 -1.65 11.67 -8.67
C GLY A 766 -2.88 10.92 -9.20
N PHE A 767 -2.95 10.63 -10.51
CA PHE A 767 -4.07 9.91 -11.14
C PHE A 767 -4.19 8.44 -10.71
N GLN A 768 -3.10 7.85 -10.21
CA GLN A 768 -3.03 6.46 -9.77
C GLN A 768 -4.07 6.11 -8.69
N LYS A 769 -4.52 7.10 -7.91
CA LYS A 769 -5.61 6.92 -6.92
C LYS A 769 -6.91 6.46 -7.58
N LEU A 770 -7.20 6.89 -8.80
CA LEU A 770 -8.39 6.44 -9.55
C LEU A 770 -8.28 4.97 -9.96
N LEU A 771 -7.07 4.44 -10.18
CA LEU A 771 -6.85 3.01 -10.45
C LEU A 771 -7.14 2.15 -9.21
N ALA A 772 -6.83 2.66 -8.01
CA ALA A 772 -7.21 2.00 -6.77
C ALA A 772 -8.74 1.93 -6.61
N VAL A 773 -9.43 3.04 -6.90
CA VAL A 773 -10.90 3.17 -6.83
C VAL A 773 -11.59 2.30 -7.87
N SER A 774 -11.05 2.20 -9.09
CA SER A 774 -11.66 1.41 -10.18
C SER A 774 -11.35 -0.09 -10.10
N GLY A 775 -10.40 -0.50 -9.27
CA GLY A 775 -9.88 -1.87 -9.26
C GLY A 775 -9.03 -2.21 -10.50
N ALA A 776 -8.77 -1.25 -11.38
CA ALA A 776 -7.93 -1.40 -12.57
C ALA A 776 -6.43 -1.30 -12.21
N ARG A 777 -5.99 -2.20 -11.32
CA ARG A 777 -4.61 -2.30 -10.84
C ARG A 777 -4.03 -3.67 -11.13
N LEU A 778 -2.74 -3.69 -11.49
CA LEU A 778 -1.97 -4.88 -11.84
C LEU A 778 -0.97 -5.28 -10.74
N GLY A 779 -0.64 -4.36 -9.83
CA GLY A 779 0.27 -4.63 -8.71
C GLY A 779 -0.34 -5.56 -7.66
N THR A 780 0.52 -6.18 -6.85
CA THR A 780 0.12 -7.07 -5.75
C THR A 780 0.81 -6.69 -4.44
N TRP A 781 0.37 -7.31 -3.34
CA TRP A 781 0.99 -7.16 -2.02
C TRP A 781 1.78 -8.41 -1.69
N LEU A 782 3.11 -8.28 -1.58
CA LEU A 782 4.04 -9.36 -1.28
C LEU A 782 4.66 -9.22 0.12
N PRO A 783 5.13 -10.34 0.72
CA PRO A 783 5.80 -10.34 2.02
C PRO A 783 6.94 -9.31 2.07
N ASN A 784 6.99 -8.52 3.15
CA ASN A 784 8.03 -7.53 3.34
C ASN A 784 9.21 -8.13 4.11
N PRO A 785 10.41 -8.24 3.52
CA PRO A 785 11.58 -8.76 4.23
C PRO A 785 11.91 -7.97 5.52
N ASN A 786 11.73 -6.64 5.53
CA ASN A 786 12.01 -5.81 6.71
C ASN A 786 11.12 -6.21 7.90
N PHE A 787 9.86 -6.56 7.63
CA PHE A 787 8.97 -7.07 8.67
C PHE A 787 9.44 -8.42 9.23
N VAL A 788 10.01 -9.29 8.39
CA VAL A 788 10.59 -10.57 8.83
C VAL A 788 11.85 -10.34 9.65
N ALA A 789 12.72 -9.42 9.24
CA ALA A 789 13.90 -9.00 10.00
C ALA A 789 13.53 -8.58 11.43
N LYS A 790 12.46 -7.79 11.57
CA LYS A 790 11.92 -7.38 12.87
C LYS A 790 11.44 -8.54 13.72
N LEU A 791 10.85 -9.57 13.11
CA LEU A 791 10.43 -10.78 13.84
C LEU A 791 11.64 -11.58 14.33
N VAL A 792 12.70 -11.66 13.52
CA VAL A 792 13.97 -12.33 13.88
C VAL A 792 14.63 -11.61 15.05
N CYS A 793 14.86 -10.28 14.97
CA CYS A 793 15.54 -9.54 16.05
C CYS A 793 14.73 -9.46 17.34
N ALA A 794 13.39 -9.42 17.26
CA ALA A 794 12.52 -9.33 18.43
C ALA A 794 12.48 -10.66 19.21
N GLY A 795 12.90 -11.77 18.60
CA GLY A 795 13.03 -13.08 19.25
C GLY A 795 14.01 -13.05 20.43
N PRO A 796 15.31 -12.75 20.21
CA PRO A 796 16.32 -12.63 21.26
C PRO A 796 16.25 -11.31 22.03
N GLY A 797 15.55 -10.28 21.51
CA GLY A 797 15.48 -8.96 22.14
C GLY A 797 16.62 -8.03 21.73
N ASP A 798 17.18 -8.23 20.54
CA ASP A 798 18.35 -7.53 20.02
C ASP A 798 18.01 -6.64 18.80
N CYS A 799 16.79 -6.10 18.75
CA CYS A 799 16.45 -5.14 17.72
C CYS A 799 17.16 -3.79 17.93
N ALA A 800 17.60 -3.19 16.83
CA ALA A 800 18.21 -1.86 16.81
C ALA A 800 17.31 -0.75 17.41
N ASP A 801 15.99 -0.85 17.25
CA ASP A 801 15.03 -0.03 17.99
C ASP A 801 14.52 -0.82 19.22
N PRO A 802 14.86 -0.41 20.45
CA PRO A 802 14.38 -1.07 21.66
C PRO A 802 12.85 -1.14 21.77
N ALA A 803 12.13 -0.23 21.10
CA ALA A 803 10.67 -0.25 21.06
C ALA A 803 10.11 -1.43 20.22
N ASP A 804 10.89 -1.97 19.28
CA ASP A 804 10.50 -3.09 18.42
C ASP A 804 10.62 -4.43 19.16
N ASN A 805 11.58 -4.58 20.08
CA ASN A 805 11.65 -5.73 21.00
C ASN A 805 10.35 -5.91 21.81
N GLN A 806 9.68 -4.79 22.12
CA GLN A 806 8.44 -4.78 22.89
C GLN A 806 7.18 -4.72 22.02
N ALA A 807 7.30 -4.67 20.69
CA ALA A 807 6.14 -4.55 19.80
C ALA A 807 5.31 -5.85 19.75
N PRO A 808 3.96 -5.80 19.67
CA PRO A 808 3.10 -6.97 19.48
C PRO A 808 3.09 -7.43 18.02
N LEU A 809 4.26 -7.79 17.48
CA LEU A 809 4.40 -8.16 16.07
C LEU A 809 3.59 -9.43 15.74
N PRO A 810 2.78 -9.44 14.66
CA PRO A 810 1.99 -10.59 14.27
C PRO A 810 2.90 -11.69 13.69
N LYS A 811 2.99 -12.82 14.38
CA LYS A 811 3.83 -13.97 14.04
C LYS A 811 3.43 -14.74 12.77
N LEU A 812 2.43 -14.31 12.01
CA LEU A 812 1.91 -15.03 10.83
C LEU A 812 1.82 -14.05 9.67
N LEU A 813 1.93 -14.53 8.44
CA LEU A 813 1.57 -13.77 7.24
C LEU A 813 0.04 -13.63 7.12
N PRO A 814 -0.47 -12.54 6.52
CA PRO A 814 -1.92 -12.36 6.38
C PRO A 814 -2.49 -13.36 5.39
N LYS A 815 -3.48 -14.16 5.81
CA LYS A 815 -4.18 -15.08 4.88
C LYS A 815 -4.94 -14.33 3.78
N ILE A 816 -5.35 -13.09 4.05
CA ILE A 816 -6.22 -12.26 3.20
C ILE A 816 -5.70 -10.83 3.24
N ARG A 817 -5.57 -10.20 2.07
CA ARG A 817 -5.29 -8.77 1.89
C ARG A 817 -6.61 -8.02 1.95
N GLY A 818 -7.17 -7.91 3.15
CA GLY A 818 -8.50 -7.31 3.39
C GLY A 818 -8.57 -5.82 3.03
N ALA A 819 -9.75 -5.21 3.18
CA ALA A 819 -9.97 -3.81 2.81
C ALA A 819 -9.05 -2.80 3.54
N GLY A 820 -8.42 -3.17 4.65
CA GLY A 820 -7.34 -2.36 5.23
C GLY A 820 -6.19 -2.09 4.25
N TYR A 821 -5.85 -3.04 3.38
CA TYR A 821 -4.86 -2.84 2.30
C TYR A 821 -5.42 -1.97 1.17
N PHE A 822 -6.71 -2.08 0.86
CA PHE A 822 -7.38 -1.18 -0.09
C PHE A 822 -7.35 0.28 0.35
N TYR A 823 -7.66 0.57 1.62
CA TYR A 823 -7.58 1.94 2.14
C TYR A 823 -6.14 2.45 2.22
N ARG A 824 -5.18 1.57 2.58
CA ARG A 824 -3.76 1.92 2.51
C ARG A 824 -3.36 2.32 1.10
N GLU A 825 -3.82 1.58 0.11
CA GLU A 825 -3.58 1.88 -1.30
C GLU A 825 -4.21 3.21 -1.73
N LEU A 826 -5.50 3.45 -1.39
CA LEU A 826 -6.23 4.67 -1.70
C LEU A 826 -5.56 5.94 -1.14
N PHE A 827 -5.03 5.83 0.08
CA PHE A 827 -4.36 6.94 0.77
C PHE A 827 -2.83 6.97 0.57
N GLY A 828 -2.26 6.02 -0.18
CA GLY A 828 -0.81 5.94 -0.41
C GLY A 828 0.01 5.61 0.85
N LEU A 829 -0.53 4.81 1.76
CA LEU A 829 0.06 4.43 3.06
C LEU A 829 0.90 3.14 2.95
N ASN A 830 2.11 3.29 2.39
CA ASN A 830 3.07 2.20 2.17
C ASN A 830 4.22 2.25 3.20
N TYR A 831 3.95 1.78 4.42
CA TYR A 831 4.96 1.76 5.48
C TYR A 831 6.05 0.69 5.22
N GLY A 832 7.32 1.06 5.42
CA GLY A 832 8.46 0.15 5.28
C GLY A 832 8.53 -0.96 6.33
N ASP A 833 7.77 -0.86 7.43
CA ASP A 833 7.68 -1.86 8.50
C ASP A 833 6.39 -2.70 8.46
N ALA A 834 5.56 -2.54 7.42
CA ALA A 834 4.33 -3.31 7.28
C ALA A 834 4.60 -4.77 6.90
N ARG A 835 3.68 -5.69 7.25
CA ARG A 835 3.77 -7.13 6.93
C ARG A 835 3.94 -7.42 5.43
N LEU A 836 3.29 -6.62 4.61
CA LEU A 836 3.36 -6.69 3.15
C LEU A 836 3.69 -5.30 2.59
N VAL A 837 4.41 -5.29 1.49
CA VAL A 837 4.69 -4.13 0.63
C VAL A 837 3.94 -4.27 -0.69
N GLN A 838 3.58 -3.13 -1.27
CA GLN A 838 2.95 -3.11 -2.59
C GLN A 838 4.04 -3.17 -3.66
N VAL A 839 4.01 -4.22 -4.49
CA VAL A 839 4.99 -4.50 -5.54
C VAL A 839 4.34 -4.33 -6.91
N THR A 840 5.03 -3.61 -7.80
CA THR A 840 4.56 -3.15 -9.11
C THR A 840 5.68 -3.24 -10.15
N ASP A 841 5.43 -2.77 -11.38
CA ASP A 841 6.39 -2.83 -12.49
C ASP A 841 7.79 -2.34 -12.11
N GLY A 842 8.84 -3.06 -12.52
CA GLY A 842 10.23 -2.69 -12.25
C GLY A 842 10.60 -1.32 -12.81
N GLY A 843 10.01 -0.91 -13.93
CA GLY A 843 10.18 0.40 -14.55
C GLY A 843 9.70 1.58 -13.68
N HIS A 844 8.97 1.32 -12.59
CA HIS A 844 8.68 2.35 -11.58
C HIS A 844 9.88 2.72 -10.69
N TYR A 845 10.92 1.87 -10.70
CA TYR A 845 12.22 2.09 -10.07
C TYR A 845 13.29 2.34 -11.15
N GLU A 846 13.51 1.38 -12.06
CA GLU A 846 14.50 1.39 -13.14
C GLU A 846 14.08 0.43 -14.27
N ASN A 847 14.10 0.86 -15.54
CA ASN A 847 13.44 0.14 -16.64
C ASN A 847 14.33 -0.82 -17.44
N LEU A 848 15.66 -0.73 -17.36
CA LEU A 848 16.61 -1.54 -18.12
C LEU A 848 16.95 -2.86 -17.41
N GLY A 849 16.87 -2.91 -16.08
CA GLY A 849 17.43 -4.00 -15.27
C GLY A 849 18.93 -3.85 -15.05
N LEU A 850 19.53 -2.75 -15.52
CA LEU A 850 20.96 -2.47 -15.47
C LEU A 850 21.43 -2.28 -14.02
N VAL A 851 20.67 -1.56 -13.20
CA VAL A 851 21.07 -1.31 -11.79
C VAL A 851 21.10 -2.62 -11.00
N GLU A 852 20.20 -3.56 -11.27
CA GLU A 852 20.21 -4.88 -10.64
C GLU A 852 21.37 -5.77 -11.10
N ALA A 853 21.86 -5.60 -12.33
CA ALA A 853 23.05 -6.28 -12.84
C ALA A 853 24.32 -5.70 -12.20
N LEU A 854 24.41 -4.38 -12.13
CA LEU A 854 25.51 -3.68 -11.46
C LEU A 854 25.56 -4.02 -9.97
N ARG A 855 24.40 -4.13 -9.30
CA ARG A 855 24.29 -4.54 -7.90
C ARG A 855 24.81 -5.96 -7.65
N ARG A 856 24.72 -6.83 -8.65
CA ARG A 856 25.30 -8.18 -8.65
C ARG A 856 26.77 -8.22 -9.09
N ARG A 857 27.35 -7.05 -9.39
CA ARG A 857 28.77 -6.87 -9.76
C ARG A 857 29.13 -7.59 -11.06
N CYS A 858 28.22 -7.59 -12.03
CA CYS A 858 28.50 -8.09 -13.37
C CYS A 858 29.54 -7.20 -14.07
N GLY A 859 30.71 -7.77 -14.38
CA GLY A 859 31.77 -7.05 -15.10
C GLY A 859 31.57 -7.01 -16.62
N LEU A 860 30.66 -7.83 -17.16
CA LEU A 860 30.24 -7.76 -18.57
C LEU A 860 28.71 -7.78 -18.65
N ILE A 861 28.12 -6.73 -19.23
CA ILE A 861 26.66 -6.57 -19.30
C ILE A 861 26.25 -6.33 -20.75
N ILE A 862 25.36 -7.17 -21.28
CA ILE A 862 24.65 -6.91 -22.54
C ILE A 862 23.25 -6.42 -22.18
N CYS A 863 22.95 -5.16 -22.46
CA CYS A 863 21.66 -4.55 -22.18
C CYS A 863 20.85 -4.37 -23.46
N VAL A 864 19.72 -5.06 -23.55
CA VAL A 864 18.78 -4.99 -24.68
C VAL A 864 17.64 -4.06 -24.33
N ASP A 865 17.66 -2.84 -24.90
CA ASP A 865 16.64 -1.83 -24.64
C ASP A 865 15.56 -1.75 -25.73
N GLY A 866 14.40 -2.34 -25.43
CA GLY A 866 13.14 -2.18 -26.17
C GLY A 866 12.24 -1.05 -25.63
N GLY A 867 12.78 -0.15 -24.80
CA GLY A 867 12.12 1.01 -24.25
C GLY A 867 11.62 1.99 -25.32
N GLY A 868 10.57 2.75 -25.00
CA GLY A 868 9.91 3.65 -25.95
C GLY A 868 10.52 5.05 -26.02
N ASP A 869 11.55 5.33 -25.22
CA ASP A 869 12.32 6.56 -25.30
C ASP A 869 13.18 6.59 -26.57
N ALA A 870 13.30 7.77 -27.16
CA ALA A 870 14.01 8.00 -28.42
C ALA A 870 15.29 8.82 -28.16
N PRO A 871 16.43 8.44 -28.75
CA PRO A 871 17.65 9.26 -28.69
C PRO A 871 17.42 10.62 -29.39
N PRO A 872 18.23 11.66 -29.09
CA PRO A 872 19.38 11.66 -28.19
C PRO A 872 18.99 11.65 -26.70
N LEU A 873 17.71 11.82 -26.39
CA LEU A 873 17.17 11.82 -25.03
C LEU A 873 16.97 10.38 -24.51
N LEU A 874 18.08 9.67 -24.29
CA LEU A 874 18.15 8.32 -23.70
C LEU A 874 17.79 8.35 -22.20
N SER A 875 16.55 8.76 -21.91
CA SER A 875 16.08 9.00 -20.55
C SER A 875 16.14 7.75 -19.67
N GLY A 876 15.87 6.55 -20.22
CA GLY A 876 15.96 5.29 -19.50
C GLY A 876 17.38 4.97 -19.07
N LEU A 877 18.35 5.07 -19.99
CA LEU A 877 19.77 4.86 -19.72
C LEU A 877 20.32 5.92 -18.77
N SER A 878 19.99 7.19 -18.99
CA SER A 878 20.42 8.30 -18.13
C SER A 878 19.90 8.14 -16.70
N ASP A 879 18.64 7.69 -16.53
CA ASP A 879 18.07 7.41 -15.22
C ASP A 879 18.74 6.22 -14.53
N ALA A 880 19.10 5.18 -15.28
CA ALA A 880 19.82 4.01 -14.77
C ALA A 880 21.24 4.38 -14.34
N MET A 881 21.99 5.14 -15.15
CA MET A 881 23.32 5.64 -14.83
C MET A 881 23.30 6.51 -13.57
N ARG A 882 22.38 7.48 -13.50
CA ARG A 882 22.21 8.31 -12.32
C ARG A 882 21.90 7.46 -11.10
N LEU A 883 21.00 6.49 -11.20
CA LEU A 883 20.65 5.64 -10.06
C LEU A 883 21.80 4.73 -9.63
N ALA A 884 22.57 4.19 -10.57
CA ALA A 884 23.78 3.41 -10.32
C ALA A 884 24.84 4.23 -9.58
N GLU A 885 25.04 5.49 -9.96
CA GLU A 885 25.98 6.38 -9.29
C GLU A 885 25.53 6.68 -7.84
N TYR A 886 24.26 7.08 -7.64
CA TYR A 886 23.77 7.44 -6.31
C TYR A 886 23.65 6.24 -5.35
N GLU A 887 23.15 5.09 -5.82
CA GLU A 887 22.89 3.94 -4.95
C GLU A 887 24.06 2.95 -4.85
N LEU A 888 24.88 2.85 -5.90
CA LEU A 888 25.97 1.86 -5.96
C LEU A 888 27.35 2.51 -5.99
N GLY A 889 27.47 3.80 -6.33
CA GLY A 889 28.77 4.45 -6.59
C GLY A 889 29.42 4.04 -7.90
N VAL A 890 28.64 3.47 -8.83
CA VAL A 890 29.14 3.00 -10.14
C VAL A 890 29.04 4.14 -11.16
N THR A 891 30.13 4.36 -11.91
CA THR A 891 30.15 5.29 -13.04
C THR A 891 30.21 4.53 -14.35
N ILE A 892 29.50 5.02 -15.37
CA ILE A 892 29.53 4.48 -16.72
C ILE A 892 29.92 5.60 -17.68
N THR A 893 30.96 5.39 -18.47
CA THR A 893 31.44 6.36 -19.46
C THR A 893 31.36 5.76 -20.86
N PHE A 894 30.81 6.52 -21.80
CA PHE A 894 30.80 6.16 -23.21
C PHE A 894 31.91 6.94 -23.91
N ASP A 895 32.74 6.23 -24.67
CA ASP A 895 33.81 6.87 -25.44
C ASP A 895 33.19 7.55 -26.68
N SER A 896 33.61 8.78 -26.95
CA SER A 896 33.21 9.53 -28.16
C SER A 896 34.01 9.11 -29.39
N GLU A 897 35.10 8.37 -29.18
CA GLU A 897 36.01 7.89 -30.21
C GLU A 897 36.00 6.34 -30.21
N GLY A 898 35.84 5.72 -31.39
CA GLY A 898 35.80 4.26 -31.54
C GLY A 898 34.70 3.77 -32.48
N ASP A 899 34.51 2.45 -32.54
CA ASP A 899 33.54 1.81 -33.45
C ASP A 899 32.09 1.81 -32.92
N TYR A 900 31.91 1.98 -31.60
CA TYR A 900 30.59 1.95 -30.93
C TYR A 900 30.29 3.18 -30.04
N PRO A 901 30.45 4.43 -30.54
CA PRO A 901 30.11 5.63 -29.78
C PRO A 901 28.60 5.77 -29.60
N VAL A 902 28.19 6.43 -28.53
CA VAL A 902 26.76 6.70 -28.24
C VAL A 902 26.08 7.58 -29.30
N ASP A 903 26.84 8.36 -30.07
CA ASP A 903 26.30 9.21 -31.12
C ASP A 903 25.79 8.41 -32.34
N ASN A 904 26.30 7.18 -32.55
CA ASN A 904 25.86 6.32 -33.66
C ASN A 904 24.41 5.87 -33.54
N ILE A 905 23.86 5.85 -32.32
CA ILE A 905 22.45 5.53 -32.08
C ILE A 905 21.55 6.77 -32.15
N ALA A 906 22.10 7.97 -32.39
CA ALA A 906 21.30 9.20 -32.50
C ALA A 906 20.56 9.30 -33.85
N PRO A 907 19.25 9.65 -33.87
CA PRO A 907 18.51 9.88 -35.10
C PRO A 907 19.18 10.91 -36.01
N GLY A 908 19.33 10.57 -37.29
CA GLY A 908 19.99 11.40 -38.30
C GLY A 908 21.50 11.17 -38.43
N SER A 909 22.09 10.26 -37.65
CA SER A 909 23.51 9.88 -37.76
C SER A 909 23.80 8.95 -38.94
N GLY A 910 22.79 8.23 -39.45
CA GLY A 910 22.97 7.29 -40.56
C GLY A 910 23.19 7.97 -41.91
N THR A 911 23.66 7.21 -42.89
CA THR A 911 23.85 7.64 -44.27
C THR A 911 22.50 8.02 -44.92
N PRO A 912 22.31 9.28 -45.33
CA PRO A 912 21.02 9.74 -45.83
C PRO A 912 20.75 9.21 -47.24
N PHE A 913 19.50 8.81 -47.50
CA PHE A 913 19.04 8.53 -48.86
C PHE A 913 18.97 9.82 -49.69
N GLU A 914 19.25 9.72 -50.99
CA GLU A 914 19.18 10.84 -51.94
C GLU A 914 17.76 11.46 -52.02
N GLN A 915 17.70 12.74 -52.42
CA GLN A 915 16.44 13.43 -52.62
C GLN A 915 15.61 12.74 -53.72
N GLY A 916 14.38 12.34 -53.38
CA GLY A 916 13.47 11.62 -54.28
C GLY A 916 13.40 10.10 -54.04
N HIS A 917 14.30 9.53 -53.24
CA HIS A 917 14.21 8.13 -52.85
C HIS A 917 12.95 7.86 -51.99
N PRO A 918 12.20 6.76 -52.19
CA PRO A 918 10.97 6.47 -51.42
C PRO A 918 11.18 6.42 -49.89
N LEU A 919 12.39 6.07 -49.46
CA LEU A 919 12.79 6.00 -48.06
C LEU A 919 13.44 7.29 -47.53
N ALA A 920 13.57 8.36 -48.33
CA ALA A 920 14.21 9.62 -47.89
C ALA A 920 13.53 10.26 -46.68
N ARG A 921 12.26 9.96 -46.41
CA ARG A 921 11.57 10.37 -45.17
C ARG A 921 12.18 9.79 -43.90
N LEU A 922 12.92 8.69 -44.00
CA LEU A 922 13.64 8.08 -42.88
C LEU A 922 14.92 8.81 -42.52
N ASN A 923 15.47 9.69 -43.37
CA ASN A 923 16.76 10.34 -43.13
C ASN A 923 16.88 11.02 -41.75
N ARG A 924 15.77 11.57 -41.22
CA ARG A 924 15.75 12.21 -39.89
C ARG A 924 15.70 11.21 -38.72
N ARG A 925 15.35 9.96 -38.99
CA ARG A 925 15.17 8.86 -38.02
C ARG A 925 16.28 7.80 -38.13
N LEU A 926 17.01 7.79 -39.24
CA LEU A 926 18.03 6.80 -39.56
C LEU A 926 19.26 6.97 -38.65
N THR A 927 19.77 5.86 -38.16
CA THR A 927 20.92 5.81 -37.25
C THR A 927 22.08 5.07 -37.92
N ALA A 928 23.32 5.42 -37.56
CA ALA A 928 24.53 4.75 -38.04
C ALA A 928 24.73 3.37 -37.40
N GLY A 929 24.22 3.18 -36.18
CA GLY A 929 24.31 1.91 -35.45
C GLY A 929 23.15 1.70 -34.48
N THR A 930 23.09 0.51 -33.88
CA THR A 930 22.12 0.16 -32.82
C THR A 930 22.76 -0.07 -31.45
N VAL A 931 24.09 -0.02 -31.38
CA VAL A 931 24.88 -0.41 -30.20
C VAL A 931 25.81 0.73 -29.78
N ALA A 932 25.92 0.93 -28.47
CA ALA A 932 26.89 1.78 -27.83
C ALA A 932 27.65 0.97 -26.77
N ALA A 933 28.98 1.14 -26.71
CA ALA A 933 29.82 0.49 -25.72
C ALA A 933 30.22 1.49 -24.62
N GLY A 934 30.03 1.11 -23.35
CA GLY A 934 30.38 1.92 -22.19
C GLY A 934 31.29 1.18 -21.24
N ARG A 935 32.26 1.89 -20.65
CA ARG A 935 33.13 1.39 -19.58
C ARG A 935 32.44 1.54 -18.24
N ILE A 936 32.41 0.47 -17.46
CA ILE A 936 31.85 0.44 -16.10
C ILE A 936 33.02 0.53 -15.11
N THR A 937 32.94 1.47 -14.17
CA THR A 937 33.90 1.55 -13.06
C THR A 937 33.17 1.39 -11.73
N TYR A 938 33.55 0.38 -10.96
CA TYR A 938 33.01 0.05 -9.64
C TYR A 938 33.76 0.77 -8.51
N PRO A 939 33.09 1.16 -7.41
CA PRO A 939 33.76 1.72 -6.25
C PRO A 939 34.40 0.63 -5.38
N ALA A 940 35.20 1.05 -4.39
CA ALA A 940 35.82 0.14 -3.43
C ALA A 940 34.77 -0.68 -2.64
N ALA A 941 33.61 -0.07 -2.33
CA ALA A 941 32.47 -0.73 -1.71
C ALA A 941 31.98 -2.01 -2.41
N ALA A 942 32.24 -2.18 -3.72
CA ALA A 942 31.85 -3.38 -4.46
C ALA A 942 32.62 -4.65 -4.03
N GLY A 943 33.80 -4.49 -3.40
CA GLY A 943 34.64 -5.62 -2.98
C GLY A 943 35.17 -6.44 -4.16
N LEU A 944 35.43 -5.78 -5.31
CA LEU A 944 36.03 -6.40 -6.49
C LEU A 944 37.54 -6.12 -6.57
N ASP A 945 38.30 -7.13 -6.96
CA ASP A 945 39.73 -7.02 -7.26
C ASP A 945 39.95 -6.18 -8.52
N ASN A 946 39.24 -6.54 -9.60
CA ASN A 946 39.13 -5.75 -10.82
C ASN A 946 37.82 -4.95 -10.80
N ARG A 947 37.94 -3.62 -10.83
CA ARG A 947 36.80 -2.70 -10.75
C ARG A 947 36.31 -2.21 -12.11
N GLU A 948 36.94 -2.66 -13.19
CA GLU A 948 36.57 -2.30 -14.55
C GLU A 948 35.65 -3.34 -15.16
N GLY A 949 34.67 -2.88 -15.94
CA GLY A 949 33.74 -3.71 -16.69
C GLY A 949 33.30 -3.07 -18.00
N LEU A 950 32.51 -3.81 -18.78
CA LEU A 950 32.00 -3.39 -20.08
C LEU A 950 30.47 -3.50 -20.12
N LEU A 951 29.82 -2.42 -20.56
CA LEU A 951 28.42 -2.36 -20.93
C LEU A 951 28.30 -2.34 -22.46
N ILE A 952 27.66 -3.34 -23.03
CA ILE A 952 27.19 -3.36 -24.42
C ILE A 952 25.71 -2.97 -24.38
N PHE A 953 25.41 -1.71 -24.66
CA PHE A 953 24.05 -1.19 -24.66
C PHE A 953 23.49 -1.20 -26.09
N THR A 954 22.38 -1.89 -26.29
CA THR A 954 21.69 -1.93 -27.58
C THR A 954 20.34 -1.23 -27.47
N LYS A 955 20.01 -0.39 -28.45
CA LYS A 955 18.77 0.38 -28.47
C LYS A 955 17.94 0.06 -29.70
N ALA A 956 16.63 -0.11 -29.50
CA ALA A 956 15.68 -0.17 -30.60
C ALA A 956 15.61 1.18 -31.33
N VAL A 957 16.29 1.28 -32.48
CA VAL A 957 16.32 2.45 -33.39
C VAL A 957 16.19 1.99 -34.84
N VAL A 958 15.84 2.91 -35.75
CA VAL A 958 15.84 2.62 -37.19
C VAL A 958 17.27 2.73 -37.71
N TRP A 959 17.94 1.60 -37.88
CA TRP A 959 19.32 1.52 -38.37
C TRP A 959 19.38 1.41 -39.91
N GLU A 960 20.38 2.03 -40.52
CA GLU A 960 20.62 1.95 -41.96
C GLU A 960 20.86 0.52 -42.48
N GLY A 961 21.43 -0.36 -41.66
CA GLY A 961 21.64 -1.77 -42.00
C GLY A 961 20.40 -2.66 -41.83
N CYS A 962 19.23 -2.10 -41.52
CA CYS A 962 17.98 -2.85 -41.50
C CYS A 962 17.61 -3.38 -42.91
N PRO A 963 16.98 -4.56 -43.00
CA PRO A 963 16.52 -5.08 -44.29
C PRO A 963 15.45 -4.18 -44.91
N GLU A 964 15.38 -4.18 -46.25
CA GLU A 964 14.51 -3.26 -47.02
C GLU A 964 13.03 -3.30 -46.59
N TRP A 965 12.50 -4.47 -46.26
CA TRP A 965 11.11 -4.61 -45.80
C TRP A 965 10.88 -3.92 -44.45
N LEU A 966 11.87 -3.97 -43.54
CA LEU A 966 11.79 -3.32 -42.23
C LEU A 966 11.93 -1.81 -42.36
N LEU A 967 12.80 -1.34 -43.25
CA LEU A 967 12.88 0.08 -43.62
C LEU A 967 11.56 0.56 -44.25
N THR A 968 10.95 -0.23 -45.12
CA THR A 968 9.64 0.07 -45.72
C THR A 968 8.55 0.15 -44.65
N TYR A 969 8.55 -0.78 -43.69
CA TYR A 969 7.64 -0.75 -42.54
C TYR A 969 7.87 0.48 -41.66
N ALA A 970 9.12 0.79 -41.32
CA ALA A 970 9.49 1.97 -40.52
C ALA A 970 9.11 3.27 -41.23
N ALA A 971 9.23 3.30 -42.55
CA ALA A 971 8.78 4.40 -43.37
C ALA A 971 7.25 4.53 -43.22
N ALA A 972 6.50 3.44 -43.38
CA ALA A 972 5.04 3.46 -43.31
C ALA A 972 4.48 3.78 -41.90
N ASN A 973 5.25 3.51 -40.84
CA ASN A 973 4.83 3.68 -39.45
C ASN A 973 5.75 4.66 -38.71
N ASP A 974 5.28 5.90 -38.54
CA ASP A 974 6.05 6.96 -37.89
C ASP A 974 6.36 6.69 -36.41
N SER A 975 5.52 5.91 -35.73
CA SER A 975 5.70 5.55 -34.33
C SER A 975 6.80 4.51 -34.12
N PHE A 976 7.14 3.68 -35.11
CA PHE A 976 8.15 2.62 -34.96
C PHE A 976 9.56 3.21 -34.74
N PRO A 977 10.43 2.64 -33.88
CA PRO A 977 10.21 1.57 -32.92
C PRO A 977 9.78 2.06 -31.51
N HIS A 978 9.11 3.20 -31.43
CA HIS A 978 8.71 3.90 -30.20
C HIS A 978 7.20 3.85 -29.94
N ASP A 979 6.51 2.79 -30.39
CA ASP A 979 5.08 2.62 -30.10
C ASP A 979 4.84 2.71 -28.58
N PRO A 980 3.79 3.41 -28.12
CA PRO A 980 3.58 3.64 -26.70
C PRO A 980 3.34 2.34 -25.93
N THR A 981 3.92 2.20 -24.73
CA THR A 981 3.77 1.01 -23.85
C THR A 981 2.34 0.71 -23.43
N THR A 982 1.42 1.68 -23.57
CA THR A 982 -0.01 1.43 -23.37
C THR A 982 -0.65 0.67 -24.53
N ASP A 983 0.08 0.40 -25.62
CA ASP A 983 -0.36 -0.42 -26.74
C ASP A 983 0.10 -1.86 -26.50
N GLN A 984 -0.89 -2.73 -26.35
CA GLN A 984 -0.69 -4.13 -26.01
C GLN A 984 -1.37 -5.05 -27.04
N TRP A 985 -1.87 -4.50 -28.15
CA TRP A 985 -2.54 -5.23 -29.23
C TRP A 985 -1.65 -5.30 -30.47
N PHE A 986 -0.53 -6.01 -30.36
CA PHE A 986 0.41 -6.15 -31.47
C PHE A 986 -0.17 -7.06 -32.56
N THR A 987 -0.37 -6.48 -33.75
CA THR A 987 -0.70 -7.22 -34.97
C THR A 987 0.54 -7.97 -35.49
N GLU A 988 0.33 -8.80 -36.51
CA GLU A 988 1.39 -9.57 -37.18
C GLU A 988 2.56 -8.67 -37.61
N ASP A 989 2.28 -7.57 -38.31
CA ASP A 989 3.32 -6.66 -38.81
C ASP A 989 4.16 -6.05 -37.66
N HIS A 990 3.52 -5.65 -36.55
CA HIS A 990 4.24 -5.14 -35.38
C HIS A 990 5.14 -6.23 -34.79
N PHE A 991 4.59 -7.42 -34.59
CA PHE A 991 5.34 -8.55 -34.04
C PHE A 991 6.57 -8.88 -34.92
N ALA A 992 6.38 -8.95 -36.23
CA ALA A 992 7.44 -9.23 -37.19
C ALA A 992 8.52 -8.15 -37.15
N ALA A 993 8.12 -6.87 -37.24
CA ALA A 993 9.05 -5.75 -37.26
C ALA A 993 9.88 -5.63 -35.97
N TYR A 994 9.24 -5.71 -34.80
CA TYR A 994 9.94 -5.59 -33.52
C TYR A 994 10.82 -6.81 -33.20
N THR A 995 10.39 -8.01 -33.58
CA THR A 995 11.23 -9.20 -33.39
C THR A 995 12.44 -9.18 -34.31
N GLU A 996 12.27 -8.76 -35.57
CA GLU A 996 13.41 -8.59 -36.48
C GLU A 996 14.38 -7.53 -36.00
N LEU A 997 13.88 -6.37 -35.54
CA LEU A 997 14.73 -5.35 -34.94
C LEU A 997 15.50 -5.90 -33.74
N GLY A 998 14.86 -6.71 -32.90
CA GLY A 998 15.51 -7.43 -31.81
C GLY A 998 16.65 -8.34 -32.27
N ARG A 999 16.47 -9.10 -33.38
CA ARG A 999 17.54 -9.92 -33.96
C ARG A 999 18.71 -9.06 -34.44
N ILE A 1000 18.41 -7.95 -35.13
CA ILE A 1000 19.46 -7.03 -35.60
C ILE A 1000 20.26 -6.51 -34.40
N MET A 1001 19.58 -6.03 -33.36
CA MET A 1001 20.23 -5.57 -32.12
C MET A 1001 21.07 -6.67 -31.46
N GLY A 1002 20.55 -7.89 -31.35
CA GLY A 1002 21.28 -9.02 -30.76
C GLY A 1002 22.53 -9.37 -31.56
N ARG A 1003 22.45 -9.34 -32.90
CA ARG A 1003 23.59 -9.61 -33.79
C ARG A 1003 24.67 -8.54 -33.67
N GLU A 1004 24.28 -7.27 -33.65
CA GLU A 1004 25.23 -6.17 -33.46
C GLU A 1004 25.85 -6.17 -32.06
N ALA A 1005 25.11 -6.61 -31.02
CA ALA A 1005 25.67 -6.80 -29.68
C ALA A 1005 26.79 -7.86 -29.68
N VAL A 1006 26.57 -8.96 -30.40
CA VAL A 1006 27.54 -10.07 -30.52
C VAL A 1006 28.77 -9.60 -31.30
N ARG A 1007 28.60 -8.86 -32.40
CA ARG A 1007 29.70 -8.25 -33.16
C ARG A 1007 30.51 -7.27 -32.31
N CYS A 1008 29.83 -6.46 -31.50
CA CYS A 1008 30.49 -5.58 -30.55
C CYS A 1008 31.34 -6.39 -29.56
N ALA A 1009 30.80 -7.48 -29.00
CA ALA A 1009 31.56 -8.34 -28.11
C ALA A 1009 32.77 -9.01 -28.80
N GLU A 1010 32.64 -9.42 -30.06
CA GLU A 1010 33.75 -9.92 -30.90
C GLU A 1010 34.83 -8.85 -31.07
N ALA A 1011 34.46 -7.60 -31.37
CA ALA A 1011 35.40 -6.49 -31.54
C ALA A 1011 36.21 -6.17 -30.28
N PHE A 1012 35.63 -6.38 -29.09
CA PHE A 1012 36.34 -6.25 -27.81
C PHE A 1012 37.17 -7.50 -27.43
N GLY A 1013 37.29 -8.48 -28.33
CA GLY A 1013 38.05 -9.72 -28.11
C GLY A 1013 37.43 -10.64 -27.06
N LEU A 1014 36.13 -10.47 -26.77
CA LEU A 1014 35.41 -11.25 -25.77
C LEU A 1014 34.91 -12.58 -26.33
N ILE A 1015 34.94 -12.77 -27.65
CA ILE A 1015 34.65 -14.04 -28.31
C ILE A 1015 35.97 -14.51 -28.94
N ARG A 1016 36.46 -15.69 -28.54
CA ARG A 1016 37.68 -16.24 -29.13
C ARG A 1016 37.39 -16.71 -30.56
N ASP A 1017 38.20 -16.25 -31.52
CA ASP A 1017 38.14 -16.70 -32.92
C ASP A 1017 38.16 -18.23 -33.01
N ARG A 1018 37.30 -18.75 -33.90
CA ARG A 1018 37.05 -20.18 -34.11
C ARG A 1018 38.29 -20.99 -34.49
#